data_AF-A0A3M1B5L1-F1
#
_entry.id   AF-A0A3M1B5L1-F1
#
_cell.length_a   1.000
_cell.length_b   1.000
_cell.length_c   1.000
_cell.angle_alpha   90.00
_cell.angle_beta   90.00
_cell.angle_gamma   90.00
#
_symmetry.space_group_name_H-M   'P 1'
#
loop_
_entity.id
_entity.type
_entity.pdbx_description
1 polymer ?
#
loop_
_entity_poly.entity_id
_entity_poly.type
_entity_poly.pdbx_seq_one_letter_code
_entity_poly.pdbx_strand_id
1 'polypeptide(L)'
;MKCYKFVVSLVGVLVAALISVGCKNGSDGAPGAPGAPGAPGVPFTSNIVQPFEDLPGLVVTITNIAGGTGPNGNFKVGDYISVTFTLKKNDGNSINLSEMDGASIYVSGPTEYTTSKTTTSYQRVIVPQTDVKSASVQNSDGSYTYTFSVPIPATYVAPYNDSSSFGEGDGELSGQALVDGTYTVGLEVIRYYYDTNGNQYTDAGNATADFLFGNATTLTPREVVKQENCNKCHLELRYHKNKYRSVKMCLLCHTAGAEDKNDPSIEGGTPGVSIEFGVLMHKIHNGHHLPSAKGVSTDNNGDRVYNPAAAKQLKYVNEDNQVVDFTDVAFPIFPNHVLGNPMPRDVGYSTLPAPPSPERMIDDEIRMGATACSACHGDPDGTGPLSKPSQGDYAFSRPTRRACGACHDDIDWTKPYKSNNQVMQPSDTVDDKLCMQCHDGQVVKKTEDAHLHPLNNPSLNPGLNFNITSIAESTPSNANGKIEVGEGVSITFTIKDDAGNDLLPAPPNVFAIDFVISGPSTARNPLYMEELPPGALAPLYTGPGTTYTIPLPQTIYYERIGDSTAATGESLGTTSIKPHWNPAPPVLIPTSLIVVSVSGTSTTLNGDHPAGQNYITVNSTTGFSDGDYIVIDNGGGSEEYLRVGWVDTTNKRLFFGSILLDADRIPVQPSLRFAHNNGTSVTKLNLVATGDEDTDGGGPDTGNYTVDRTTGAVQEITGQDVGTGRVLISYAVNFTVPAKYPTTFNSSPDLDETWGKWEGKSVVDGTYRIGMFSFSLINIKTDGTKDSFPVPTDPDYTQYFVGSNPGIKDFLLGTSATTINPNEIVKGENCNACHGQLMAHGGTRKDFNLCIVCHGSSGIEDRPQYSINNPSSPVPVGPPPSFAWTPKLTVTANSLFHKLHHGKSLAKGLKIVGFANFPAIFDDVVWPPLPRRTGHCTVCHTTDAWKSPVSRDHPTEQNKPTRVWRNVCNSCHDSDAATAHINLQTDSLGNESCSLCHGAGRQQAVENMHKKTK
;
A
#
# COMPACT_ATOMS: atom_id res chain seq x y z
N MET A 1 37.97 26.85 -19.35
CA MET A 1 39.17 27.63 -19.69
C MET A 1 38.82 29.11 -19.80
N LYS A 2 39.24 29.91 -18.81
CA LYS A 2 39.86 31.26 -18.90
C LYS A 2 39.88 31.81 -17.47
N CYS A 3 41.10 31.94 -16.96
CA CYS A 3 41.47 32.29 -15.59
C CYS A 3 41.12 33.75 -15.25
N TYR A 4 41.02 34.10 -13.96
CA TYR A 4 41.95 35.06 -13.32
C TYR A 4 41.91 34.92 -11.78
N LYS A 5 43.11 34.81 -11.19
CA LYS A 5 43.42 34.84 -9.75
C LYS A 5 43.54 36.31 -9.26
N PHE A 6 43.65 36.45 -7.93
CA PHE A 6 44.35 37.47 -7.10
C PHE A 6 43.42 38.14 -6.07
N VAL A 7 43.81 38.50 -4.85
CA VAL A 7 44.90 38.19 -3.90
C VAL A 7 44.44 38.84 -2.57
N VAL A 8 44.79 38.24 -1.44
CA VAL A 8 44.59 38.79 -0.09
C VAL A 8 45.67 39.83 0.23
N SER A 9 45.33 40.96 0.84
CA SER A 9 46.28 41.77 1.61
C SER A 9 45.59 42.58 2.72
N LEU A 10 46.29 42.58 3.87
CA LEU A 10 45.96 43.19 5.15
C LEU A 10 46.85 44.45 5.36
N VAL A 11 46.60 45.19 6.47
CA VAL A 11 47.37 46.34 7.04
C VAL A 11 46.95 47.72 6.48
N GLY A 12 46.73 48.81 7.23
CA GLY A 12 46.81 49.13 8.65
C GLY A 12 47.12 50.65 8.86
N VAL A 13 46.27 51.34 9.65
CA VAL A 13 46.58 52.33 10.71
C VAL A 13 47.14 53.77 10.41
N LEU A 14 46.46 54.76 11.05
CA LEU A 14 46.81 56.14 11.54
C LEU A 14 47.05 57.32 10.57
N VAL A 15 46.38 58.47 10.83
CA VAL A 15 46.95 59.84 11.08
C VAL A 15 45.92 60.72 11.84
N ALA A 16 46.41 61.58 12.73
CA ALA A 16 45.72 62.41 13.72
C ALA A 16 45.58 63.92 13.36
N ALA A 17 44.56 64.56 13.99
CA ALA A 17 44.46 65.90 14.61
C ALA A 17 44.84 67.22 13.88
N LEU A 18 43.97 68.27 13.95
CA LEU A 18 44.17 69.51 14.74
C LEU A 18 43.04 70.58 14.63
N ILE A 19 42.42 70.88 15.79
CA ILE A 19 42.07 72.17 16.46
C ILE A 19 41.36 73.35 15.73
N SER A 20 40.24 73.82 16.33
CA SER A 20 39.91 75.26 16.51
C SER A 20 38.99 75.50 17.74
N VAL A 21 39.20 76.62 18.44
CA VAL A 21 38.72 76.99 19.81
C VAL A 21 37.69 78.13 19.80
N GLY A 22 36.76 78.13 20.78
CA GLY A 22 36.02 79.30 21.33
C GLY A 22 34.49 79.27 21.09
N CYS A 23 33.55 79.50 22.03
CA CYS A 23 33.52 80.12 23.36
C CYS A 23 32.33 79.62 24.23
N LYS A 24 32.50 79.74 25.56
CA LYS A 24 31.62 79.62 26.76
C LYS A 24 30.21 80.29 26.64
N ASN A 25 29.11 79.97 27.37
CA ASN A 25 28.77 79.25 28.62
C ASN A 25 27.26 78.85 28.60
N GLY A 26 26.91 77.69 29.15
CA GLY A 26 25.55 77.30 29.57
C GLY A 26 25.61 75.96 30.30
N SER A 27 25.20 75.90 31.55
CA SER A 27 25.36 74.72 32.43
C SER A 27 24.26 73.69 32.21
N ASP A 28 24.56 72.67 31.41
CA ASP A 28 23.76 71.43 31.33
C ASP A 28 24.36 70.39 32.29
N GLY A 29 23.48 69.67 33.00
CA GLY A 29 23.87 68.62 33.95
C GLY A 29 24.74 67.53 33.31
N ALA A 30 25.49 66.80 34.14
CA ALA A 30 26.37 65.73 33.69
C ALA A 30 25.63 64.77 32.73
N PRO A 31 26.21 64.42 31.56
CA PRO A 31 25.65 63.40 30.68
C PRO A 31 25.45 62.11 31.47
N GLY A 32 24.25 61.53 31.39
CA GLY A 32 24.02 60.17 31.88
C GLY A 32 25.03 59.21 31.25
N ALA A 33 25.44 58.20 32.01
CA ALA A 33 26.34 57.17 31.51
C ALA A 33 25.82 56.63 30.16
N PRO A 34 26.67 56.43 29.14
CA PRO A 34 26.26 55.81 27.89
C PRO A 34 25.50 54.53 28.20
N GLY A 35 24.28 54.39 27.65
CA GLY A 35 23.54 53.14 27.74
C GLY A 35 24.44 51.99 27.27
N ALA A 36 24.32 50.83 27.92
CA ALA A 36 25.07 49.65 27.51
C ALA A 36 24.89 49.43 26.00
N PRO A 37 25.97 49.13 25.24
CA PRO A 37 25.85 48.77 23.84
C PRO A 37 24.77 47.69 23.70
N GLY A 38 23.84 47.88 22.76
CA GLY A 38 22.87 46.85 22.42
C GLY A 38 23.59 45.53 22.15
N ALA A 39 22.95 44.41 22.46
CA ALA A 39 23.52 43.09 22.22
C ALA A 39 24.08 42.99 20.79
N PRO A 40 25.27 42.40 20.57
CA PRO A 40 25.81 42.21 19.23
C PRO A 40 24.77 41.57 18.33
N GLY A 41 24.48 42.19 17.18
CA GLY A 41 23.54 41.65 16.22
C GLY A 41 23.96 40.24 15.78
N VAL A 42 22.99 39.32 15.69
CA VAL A 42 23.24 37.97 15.15
C VAL A 42 23.79 38.12 13.72
N PRO A 43 24.91 37.47 13.34
CA PRO A 43 25.47 37.58 12.00
C PRO A 43 24.44 37.14 10.94
N PHE A 44 24.37 37.87 9.82
CA PHE A 44 23.56 37.47 8.67
C PHE A 44 23.97 36.07 8.20
N THR A 45 22.98 35.20 8.06
CA THR A 45 23.24 33.82 7.64
C THR A 45 23.11 33.70 6.12
N SER A 46 23.99 32.92 5.48
CA SER A 46 23.92 32.65 4.04
C SER A 46 22.55 32.10 3.65
N ASN A 47 21.96 32.60 2.56
CA ASN A 47 20.79 32.00 1.92
C ASN A 47 21.17 31.02 0.79
N ILE A 48 22.46 30.78 0.57
CA ILE A 48 22.94 29.76 -0.37
C ILE A 48 23.13 28.43 0.37
N VAL A 49 22.55 27.37 -0.17
CA VAL A 49 22.68 25.98 0.30
C VAL A 49 23.29 25.11 -0.80
N GLN A 50 23.92 23.99 -0.44
CA GLN A 50 24.20 22.96 -1.44
C GLN A 50 22.90 22.27 -1.86
N PRO A 51 22.79 21.79 -3.12
CA PRO A 51 21.58 21.10 -3.59
C PRO A 51 21.14 19.91 -2.71
N PHE A 52 22.06 19.31 -1.94
CA PHE A 52 21.84 18.10 -1.13
C PHE A 52 21.94 18.32 0.40
N GLU A 53 22.35 19.50 0.87
CA GLU A 53 22.30 19.84 2.31
C GLU A 53 20.85 20.01 2.74
N ASP A 54 20.43 19.81 3.99
CA ASP A 54 19.08 20.13 4.48
C ASP A 54 18.84 21.65 4.61
N LEU A 55 17.59 22.12 4.59
CA LEU A 55 17.34 23.55 4.85
C LEU A 55 17.58 23.80 6.35
N PRO A 56 18.08 24.97 6.75
CA PRO A 56 18.32 25.28 8.16
C PRO A 56 17.08 25.15 9.05
N GLY A 57 15.88 25.19 8.45
CA GLY A 57 14.60 25.15 9.12
C GLY A 57 14.24 26.49 9.73
N LEU A 58 12.95 26.79 9.78
CA LEU A 58 12.42 28.00 10.39
C LEU A 58 11.38 27.65 11.45
N VAL A 59 11.73 27.92 12.72
CA VAL A 59 10.87 27.72 13.89
C VAL A 59 10.37 29.07 14.36
N VAL A 60 9.05 29.26 14.30
CA VAL A 60 8.35 30.44 14.79
C VAL A 60 7.60 30.06 16.05
N THR A 61 7.63 30.91 17.08
CA THR A 61 6.86 30.67 18.31
C THR A 61 6.23 31.97 18.78
N ILE A 62 4.90 31.99 18.91
CA ILE A 62 4.18 33.07 19.58
C ILE A 62 4.32 32.86 21.09
N THR A 63 4.86 33.84 21.80
CA THR A 63 5.13 33.77 23.24
C THR A 63 4.12 34.57 24.06
N ASN A 64 3.45 35.56 23.47
CA ASN A 64 2.45 36.36 24.17
C ASN A 64 1.43 36.99 23.20
N ILE A 65 0.21 37.18 23.69
CA ILE A 65 -0.85 37.97 23.04
C ILE A 65 -1.34 39.02 24.05
N ALA A 66 -1.44 40.29 23.65
CA ALA A 66 -1.83 41.41 24.50
C ALA A 66 -2.74 42.41 23.77
N GLY A 67 -3.38 43.30 24.54
CA GLY A 67 -4.22 44.39 24.01
C GLY A 67 -5.71 44.26 24.34
N GLY A 68 -6.14 43.19 25.00
CA GLY A 68 -7.52 43.00 25.44
C GLY A 68 -7.92 43.97 26.57
N THR A 69 -9.07 44.63 26.41
CA THR A 69 -9.60 45.59 27.40
C THR A 69 -10.97 45.17 27.96
N GLY A 70 -11.38 43.93 27.71
CA GLY A 70 -12.58 43.30 28.22
C GLY A 70 -12.42 42.69 29.62
N PRO A 71 -13.48 42.04 30.13
CA PRO A 71 -13.43 41.33 31.41
C PRO A 71 -12.28 40.32 31.45
N ASN A 72 -11.57 40.23 32.57
CA ASN A 72 -10.43 39.32 32.76
C ASN A 72 -9.28 39.47 31.74
N GLY A 73 -9.19 40.62 31.05
CA GLY A 73 -8.18 40.85 30.00
C GLY A 73 -8.56 40.25 28.64
N ASN A 74 -9.80 39.78 28.47
CA ASN A 74 -10.32 39.31 27.20
C ASN A 74 -10.33 40.43 26.16
N PHE A 75 -10.32 40.05 24.89
CA PHE A 75 -10.49 40.98 23.79
C PHE A 75 -11.97 41.33 23.59
N LYS A 76 -12.23 42.56 23.13
CA LYS A 76 -13.56 42.99 22.67
C LYS A 76 -13.44 43.80 21.37
N VAL A 77 -14.58 44.07 20.75
CA VAL A 77 -14.67 44.96 19.59
C VAL A 77 -13.96 46.29 19.87
N GLY A 78 -13.10 46.73 18.96
CA GLY A 78 -12.32 47.96 19.09
C GLY A 78 -10.92 47.78 19.69
N ASP A 79 -10.60 46.64 20.28
CA ASP A 79 -9.26 46.37 20.81
C ASP A 79 -8.25 46.12 19.68
N TYR A 80 -6.98 46.48 19.90
CA TYR A 80 -5.87 46.20 18.99
C TYR A 80 -5.04 45.03 19.51
N ILE A 81 -4.88 43.99 18.69
CA ILE A 81 -4.12 42.80 19.07
C ILE A 81 -2.62 43.09 18.92
N SER A 82 -1.85 42.77 19.95
CA SER A 82 -0.38 42.74 19.91
C SER A 82 0.12 41.32 20.13
N VAL A 83 1.01 40.85 19.27
CA VAL A 83 1.56 39.49 19.28
C VAL A 83 3.07 39.55 19.43
N THR A 84 3.59 38.94 20.49
CA THR A 84 5.03 38.76 20.68
C THR A 84 5.45 37.37 20.22
N PHE A 85 6.52 37.28 19.44
CA PHE A 85 7.01 36.03 18.87
C PHE A 85 8.54 35.97 18.81
N THR A 86 9.06 34.76 18.60
CA THR A 86 10.50 34.48 18.42
C THR A 86 10.74 33.70 17.13
N LEU A 87 11.95 33.85 16.57
CA LEU A 87 12.40 33.17 15.35
C LEU A 87 13.71 32.42 15.62
N LYS A 88 13.73 31.14 15.28
CA LYS A 88 14.90 30.26 15.40
C LYS A 88 15.04 29.35 14.19
N LYS A 89 16.22 28.76 14.06
CA LYS A 89 16.49 27.62 13.17
C LYS A 89 16.24 26.30 13.90
N ASN A 90 16.22 25.18 13.16
CA ASN A 90 16.07 23.85 13.75
C ASN A 90 17.21 23.47 14.70
N ASP A 91 18.40 24.05 14.51
CA ASP A 91 19.56 23.86 15.39
C ASP A 91 19.49 24.71 16.69
N GLY A 92 18.40 25.48 16.87
CA GLY A 92 18.17 26.34 18.02
C GLY A 92 18.79 27.73 17.94
N ASN A 93 19.60 28.02 16.92
CA ASN A 93 20.20 29.34 16.71
C ASN A 93 19.12 30.37 16.33
N SER A 94 19.22 31.58 16.87
CA SER A 94 18.35 32.70 16.50
C SER A 94 18.56 33.13 15.04
N ILE A 95 17.49 33.66 14.43
CA ILE A 95 17.52 34.23 13.08
C ILE A 95 16.77 35.56 13.09
N ASN A 96 17.30 36.58 12.39
CA ASN A 96 16.68 37.91 12.45
C ASN A 96 15.46 37.99 11.53
N LEU A 97 14.42 38.72 11.96
CA LEU A 97 13.23 38.97 11.15
C LEU A 97 13.57 39.72 9.85
N SER A 98 14.63 40.53 9.85
CA SER A 98 15.12 41.24 8.67
C SER A 98 15.60 40.29 7.55
N GLU A 99 16.02 39.07 7.91
CA GLU A 99 16.46 38.02 6.97
C GLU A 99 15.30 37.26 6.31
N MET A 100 14.06 37.48 6.75
CA MET A 100 12.88 36.79 6.21
C MET A 100 12.44 37.44 4.90
N ASP A 101 11.92 36.66 3.97
CA ASP A 101 11.42 37.17 2.68
C ASP A 101 9.96 37.61 2.77
N GLY A 102 9.20 37.07 3.72
CA GLY A 102 7.80 37.40 3.96
C GLY A 102 7.36 37.00 5.36
N ALA A 103 6.36 37.71 5.87
CA ALA A 103 5.67 37.35 7.11
C ALA A 103 4.23 37.87 7.08
N SER A 104 3.27 37.00 7.38
CA SER A 104 1.84 37.28 7.33
C SER A 104 1.16 36.85 8.62
N ILE A 105 0.15 37.60 9.06
CA ILE A 105 -0.58 37.31 10.30
C ILE A 105 -2.10 37.38 10.10
N TYR A 106 -2.82 36.46 10.74
CA TYR A 106 -4.23 36.14 10.49
C TYR A 106 -5.00 36.07 11.81
N VAL A 107 -6.28 36.47 11.82
CA VAL A 107 -7.16 36.30 12.98
C VAL A 107 -8.51 35.76 12.53
N SER A 108 -8.87 34.61 13.09
CA SER A 108 -10.12 33.92 12.80
C SER A 108 -10.70 33.32 14.08
N GLY A 109 -12.01 33.18 14.13
CA GLY A 109 -12.73 32.57 15.23
C GLY A 109 -14.24 32.82 15.13
N PRO A 110 -15.04 32.36 16.11
CA PRO A 110 -14.60 31.51 17.21
C PRO A 110 -14.16 30.13 16.70
N THR A 111 -13.41 29.39 17.50
CA THR A 111 -13.01 28.00 17.21
C THR A 111 -14.23 27.12 16.95
N GLU A 112 -15.33 27.40 17.62
CA GLU A 112 -16.61 26.72 17.43
C GLU A 112 -17.78 27.65 17.82
N TYR A 113 -18.88 27.57 17.06
CA TYR A 113 -20.13 28.22 17.42
C TYR A 113 -21.33 27.39 16.93
N THR A 114 -22.36 27.26 17.76
CA THR A 114 -23.59 26.58 17.39
C THR A 114 -24.69 27.59 17.13
N THR A 115 -25.19 27.64 15.89
CA THR A 115 -26.35 28.45 15.50
C THR A 115 -27.64 27.70 15.83
N SER A 116 -28.78 28.28 15.46
CA SER A 116 -30.07 27.58 15.54
C SER A 116 -30.12 26.33 14.65
N LYS A 117 -29.35 26.29 13.55
CA LYS A 117 -29.42 25.28 12.48
C LYS A 117 -28.20 24.39 12.32
N THR A 118 -27.00 24.85 12.69
CA THR A 118 -25.76 24.07 12.48
C THR A 118 -24.69 24.42 13.50
N THR A 119 -23.67 23.58 13.62
CA THR A 119 -22.43 23.92 14.31
C THR A 119 -21.41 24.36 13.28
N THR A 120 -20.98 25.62 13.35
CA THR A 120 -19.97 26.17 12.47
C THR A 120 -18.60 26.23 13.12
N SER A 121 -17.58 26.31 12.27
CA SER A 121 -16.18 26.44 12.65
C SER A 121 -15.73 27.90 12.58
N TYR A 122 -14.41 28.10 12.49
CA TYR A 122 -13.75 29.38 12.31
C TYR A 122 -14.47 30.24 11.27
N GLN A 123 -14.62 31.51 11.60
CA GLN A 123 -14.97 32.58 10.69
C GLN A 123 -13.77 33.52 10.58
N ARG A 124 -13.69 34.26 9.48
CA ARG A 124 -12.65 35.28 9.36
C ARG A 124 -13.04 36.51 10.18
N VAL A 125 -12.06 37.08 10.88
CA VAL A 125 -12.27 38.27 11.73
C VAL A 125 -11.47 39.45 11.22
N ILE A 126 -10.15 39.30 11.08
CA ILE A 126 -9.30 40.35 10.53
C ILE A 126 -8.72 39.87 9.20
N VAL A 127 -8.78 40.72 8.18
CA VAL A 127 -8.11 40.47 6.89
C VAL A 127 -6.60 40.30 7.13
N PRO A 128 -5.92 39.34 6.47
CA PRO A 128 -4.49 39.10 6.69
C PRO A 128 -3.67 40.37 6.56
N GLN A 129 -2.68 40.53 7.45
CA GLN A 129 -1.71 41.62 7.39
C GLN A 129 -0.36 41.05 6.94
N THR A 130 0.29 41.71 5.98
CA THR A 130 1.57 41.27 5.37
C THR A 130 2.75 42.20 5.70
N ASP A 131 2.49 43.26 6.48
CA ASP A 131 3.47 44.23 6.93
C ASP A 131 4.18 43.81 8.24
N VAL A 132 3.96 42.57 8.71
CA VAL A 132 4.53 42.04 9.97
C VAL A 132 6.03 42.28 10.05
N LYS A 133 6.75 42.02 8.96
CA LYS A 133 8.21 42.23 8.89
C LYS A 133 8.60 43.70 9.14
N SER A 134 7.89 44.64 8.53
CA SER A 134 8.19 46.09 8.63
C SER A 134 7.64 46.76 9.87
N ALA A 135 6.54 46.24 10.44
CA ALA A 135 5.83 46.85 11.56
C ALA A 135 6.21 46.24 12.93
N SER A 136 6.88 45.08 12.95
CA SER A 136 7.33 44.47 14.21
C SER A 136 8.46 45.27 14.85
N VAL A 137 8.38 45.43 16.17
CA VAL A 137 9.44 46.02 17.00
C VAL A 137 10.21 44.92 17.70
N GLN A 138 11.54 44.93 17.58
CA GLN A 138 12.39 44.01 18.32
C GLN A 138 12.50 44.44 19.79
N ASN A 139 12.23 43.51 20.70
CA ASN A 139 12.34 43.69 22.14
C ASN A 139 13.78 43.44 22.63
N SER A 140 14.08 43.87 23.86
CA SER A 140 15.43 43.72 24.45
C SER A 140 15.86 42.27 24.69
N ASP A 141 14.91 41.34 24.78
CA ASP A 141 15.15 39.89 24.91
C ASP A 141 15.33 39.18 23.55
N GLY A 142 15.28 39.92 22.44
CA GLY A 142 15.41 39.40 21.08
C GLY A 142 14.12 38.86 20.46
N SER A 143 12.99 38.87 21.19
CA SER A 143 11.66 38.63 20.61
C SER A 143 11.20 39.83 19.77
N TYR A 144 10.14 39.65 18.99
CA TYR A 144 9.53 40.69 18.17
C TYR A 144 8.07 40.86 18.58
N THR A 145 7.61 42.11 18.70
CA THR A 145 6.20 42.42 18.93
C THR A 145 5.61 43.08 17.70
N TYR A 146 4.56 42.46 17.14
CA TYR A 146 3.74 43.03 16.09
C TYR A 146 2.40 43.49 16.68
N THR A 147 1.95 44.70 16.36
CA THR A 147 0.61 45.19 16.72
C THR A 147 -0.18 45.40 15.45
N PHE A 148 -1.37 44.81 15.37
CA PHE A 148 -2.26 45.03 14.23
C PHE A 148 -2.55 46.53 14.09
N SER A 149 -2.52 47.04 12.85
CA SER A 149 -2.85 48.45 12.54
C SER A 149 -4.35 48.72 12.55
N VAL A 150 -5.16 47.65 12.62
CA VAL A 150 -6.62 47.69 12.64
C VAL A 150 -7.15 47.07 13.94
N PRO A 151 -8.24 47.60 14.52
CA PRO A 151 -8.86 47.02 15.69
C PRO A 151 -9.70 45.80 15.31
N ILE A 152 -10.07 44.99 16.31
CA ILE A 152 -11.07 43.92 16.13
C ILE A 152 -12.39 44.54 15.68
N PRO A 153 -12.96 44.11 14.53
CA PRO A 153 -14.18 44.69 13.98
C PRO A 153 -15.42 44.31 14.80
N ALA A 154 -16.53 45.01 14.54
CA ALA A 154 -17.82 44.72 15.18
C ALA A 154 -18.50 43.45 14.65
N THR A 155 -18.17 43.05 13.42
CA THR A 155 -18.79 41.94 12.71
C THR A 155 -17.76 41.07 12.01
N TYR A 156 -18.11 39.80 11.72
CA TYR A 156 -17.26 38.92 10.91
C TYR A 156 -17.07 39.49 9.51
N VAL A 157 -15.87 39.31 8.96
CA VAL A 157 -15.58 39.67 7.58
C VAL A 157 -15.92 38.50 6.65
N ALA A 158 -16.16 38.81 5.38
CA ALA A 158 -16.45 37.80 4.37
C ALA A 158 -15.36 36.70 4.31
N PRO A 159 -15.75 35.43 4.08
CA PRO A 159 -14.81 34.35 3.84
C PRO A 159 -14.01 34.59 2.53
N TYR A 160 -13.08 33.69 2.22
CA TYR A 160 -12.34 33.80 0.96
C TYR A 160 -13.24 33.46 -0.24
N ASN A 161 -13.12 34.26 -1.29
CA ASN A 161 -13.86 34.13 -2.56
C ASN A 161 -15.39 34.10 -2.41
N ASP A 162 -15.88 34.78 -1.37
CA ASP A 162 -17.28 34.83 -0.96
C ASP A 162 -18.26 35.12 -2.12
N SER A 163 -19.36 34.35 -2.15
CA SER A 163 -20.45 34.49 -3.12
C SER A 163 -21.80 34.31 -2.43
N SER A 164 -22.91 34.40 -3.16
CA SER A 164 -24.24 34.14 -2.59
C SER A 164 -24.57 32.64 -2.44
N SER A 165 -23.60 31.75 -2.68
CA SER A 165 -23.81 30.29 -2.66
C SER A 165 -23.92 29.73 -1.24
N PHE A 166 -23.28 30.39 -0.27
CA PHE A 166 -23.30 30.01 1.13
C PHE A 166 -23.88 31.13 1.99
N GLY A 167 -24.39 30.75 3.17
CA GLY A 167 -24.95 31.70 4.13
C GLY A 167 -25.10 31.10 5.53
N GLU A 168 -25.96 31.68 6.37
CA GLU A 168 -26.11 31.26 7.77
C GLU A 168 -26.52 29.78 7.94
N GLY A 169 -27.35 29.25 7.02
CA GLY A 169 -27.73 27.84 7.00
C GLY A 169 -26.57 26.88 6.71
N ASP A 170 -25.50 27.42 6.12
CA ASP A 170 -24.24 26.74 5.85
C ASP A 170 -23.16 27.21 6.84
N GLY A 171 -23.56 27.82 7.97
CA GLY A 171 -22.65 28.20 9.04
C GLY A 171 -21.77 29.42 8.74
N GLU A 172 -22.01 30.14 7.65
CA GLU A 172 -21.33 31.41 7.38
C GLU A 172 -21.94 32.55 8.21
N LEU A 173 -21.10 33.30 8.92
CA LEU A 173 -21.55 34.38 9.82
C LEU A 173 -21.17 35.79 9.32
N SER A 174 -20.78 35.94 8.06
CA SER A 174 -20.39 37.24 7.47
C SER A 174 -21.38 38.35 7.79
N GLY A 175 -20.87 39.49 8.28
CA GLY A 175 -21.69 40.63 8.66
C GLY A 175 -22.48 40.48 9.98
N GLN A 176 -22.45 39.31 10.64
CA GLN A 176 -23.01 39.14 11.97
C GLN A 176 -22.04 39.59 13.06
N ALA A 177 -22.55 39.93 14.24
CA ALA A 177 -21.73 40.34 15.37
C ALA A 177 -20.81 39.20 15.86
N LEU A 178 -19.60 39.55 16.30
CA LEU A 178 -18.70 38.58 16.92
C LEU A 178 -19.32 38.03 18.20
N VAL A 179 -19.18 36.73 18.42
CA VAL A 179 -19.75 36.03 19.58
C VAL A 179 -18.68 35.74 20.62
N ASP A 180 -19.09 35.63 21.88
CA ASP A 180 -18.22 35.20 22.98
C ASP A 180 -17.61 33.83 22.67
N GLY A 181 -16.28 33.70 22.78
CA GLY A 181 -15.63 32.43 22.49
C GLY A 181 -14.10 32.49 22.47
N THR A 182 -13.51 31.40 21.98
CA THR A 182 -12.07 31.31 21.73
C THR A 182 -11.77 31.68 20.29
N TYR A 183 -10.80 32.55 20.07
CA TYR A 183 -10.35 33.00 18.76
C TYR A 183 -8.87 32.68 18.61
N THR A 184 -8.37 32.63 17.38
CA THR A 184 -6.98 32.22 17.11
C THR A 184 -6.30 33.26 16.25
N VAL A 185 -5.09 33.63 16.65
CA VAL A 185 -4.14 34.35 15.81
C VAL A 185 -3.13 33.36 15.25
N GLY A 186 -2.83 33.47 13.95
CA GLY A 186 -1.80 32.69 13.28
C GLY A 186 -0.76 33.58 12.64
N LEU A 187 0.50 33.20 12.77
CA LEU A 187 1.67 33.85 12.16
C LEU A 187 2.37 32.88 11.21
N GLU A 188 2.55 33.32 9.98
CA GLU A 188 3.38 32.69 8.95
C GLU A 188 4.62 33.55 8.71
N VAL A 189 5.78 32.91 8.57
CA VAL A 189 7.04 33.56 8.22
C VAL A 189 7.76 32.66 7.22
N ILE A 190 8.31 33.25 6.16
CA ILE A 190 9.04 32.54 5.11
C ILE A 190 10.43 33.11 4.86
N ARG A 191 11.32 32.22 4.43
CA ARG A 191 12.65 32.55 3.92
C ARG A 191 12.97 31.70 2.70
N TYR A 192 13.52 32.32 1.67
CA TYR A 192 14.00 31.67 0.47
C TYR A 192 15.48 31.32 0.61
N TYR A 193 15.80 30.09 0.19
CA TYR A 193 17.15 29.61 0.00
C TYR A 193 17.37 29.30 -1.47
N TYR A 194 18.61 29.44 -1.93
CA TYR A 194 18.99 29.17 -3.31
C TYR A 194 20.09 28.12 -3.34
N ASP A 195 20.00 27.13 -4.23
CA ASP A 195 21.14 26.26 -4.48
C ASP A 195 22.17 26.93 -5.41
N THR A 196 23.32 26.27 -5.58
CA THR A 196 24.39 26.72 -6.49
C THR A 196 23.99 26.74 -7.97
N ASN A 197 22.84 26.16 -8.33
CA ASN A 197 22.28 26.18 -9.68
C ASN A 197 21.22 27.28 -9.87
N GLY A 198 20.89 28.02 -8.80
CA GLY A 198 19.87 29.07 -8.80
C GLY A 198 18.45 28.59 -8.53
N ASN A 199 18.24 27.32 -8.15
CA ASN A 199 16.93 26.83 -7.76
C ASN A 199 16.52 27.43 -6.41
N GLN A 200 15.28 27.93 -6.31
CA GLN A 200 14.73 28.52 -5.10
C GLN A 200 13.98 27.47 -4.25
N TYR A 201 14.18 27.51 -2.95
CA TYR A 201 13.50 26.67 -1.96
C TYR A 201 12.85 27.55 -0.89
N THR A 202 11.58 27.28 -0.57
CA THR A 202 10.85 27.97 0.50
C THR A 202 11.00 27.24 1.82
N ASP A 203 11.63 27.89 2.80
CA ASP A 203 11.55 27.52 4.21
C ASP A 203 10.48 28.36 4.90
N ALA A 204 9.72 27.76 5.80
CA ALA A 204 8.55 28.39 6.41
C ALA A 204 8.38 27.93 7.84
N GLY A 205 8.00 28.86 8.71
CA GLY A 205 7.57 28.59 10.06
C GLY A 205 6.15 29.10 10.29
N ASN A 206 5.36 28.31 11.02
CA ASN A 206 4.00 28.68 11.39
C ASN A 206 3.87 28.62 12.91
N ALA A 207 3.15 29.59 13.48
CA ALA A 207 2.77 29.58 14.87
C ALA A 207 1.31 30.02 15.02
N THR A 208 0.60 29.46 15.99
CA THR A 208 -0.78 29.84 16.31
C THR A 208 -0.92 29.97 17.81
N ALA A 209 -1.76 30.90 18.27
CA ALA A 209 -2.11 31.02 19.67
C ALA A 209 -3.58 31.44 19.82
N ASP A 210 -4.24 30.84 20.81
CA ASP A 210 -5.66 31.02 21.09
C ASP A 210 -5.84 32.12 22.16
N PHE A 211 -6.90 32.92 22.06
CA PHE A 211 -7.26 33.98 23.00
C PHE A 211 -8.77 34.05 23.22
N LEU A 212 -9.18 34.65 24.34
CA LEU A 212 -10.59 34.80 24.71
C LEU A 212 -11.16 36.13 24.20
N PHE A 213 -12.37 36.06 23.66
CA PHE A 213 -13.15 37.21 23.21
C PHE A 213 -14.45 37.34 23.99
N GLY A 214 -14.83 38.58 24.29
CA GLY A 214 -16.06 38.93 24.97
C GLY A 214 -16.07 38.42 26.41
N ASN A 215 -17.15 37.75 26.82
CA ASN A 215 -17.30 37.23 28.20
C ASN A 215 -16.85 35.78 28.38
N ALA A 216 -16.21 35.17 27.37
CA ALA A 216 -15.73 33.80 27.46
C ALA A 216 -14.72 33.63 28.61
N THR A 217 -14.82 32.53 29.35
CA THR A 217 -13.95 32.30 30.53
C THR A 217 -12.96 31.16 30.32
N THR A 218 -13.11 30.37 29.25
CA THR A 218 -12.34 29.15 29.01
C THR A 218 -11.91 29.08 27.55
N LEU A 219 -10.63 28.76 27.32
CA LEU A 219 -10.12 28.47 25.98
C LEU A 219 -10.62 27.09 25.55
N THR A 220 -11.28 27.03 24.40
CA THR A 220 -11.77 25.80 23.78
C THR A 220 -11.03 25.61 22.46
N PRO A 221 -9.94 24.82 22.42
CA PRO A 221 -9.22 24.53 21.19
C PRO A 221 -10.12 23.84 20.16
N ARG A 222 -9.79 24.00 18.88
CA ARG A 222 -10.36 23.18 17.80
C ARG A 222 -9.39 22.08 17.35
N GLU A 223 -9.63 20.85 17.79
CA GLU A 223 -8.80 19.68 17.49
C GLU A 223 -9.67 18.47 17.13
N VAL A 224 -10.39 18.59 16.00
CA VAL A 224 -11.16 17.49 15.39
C VAL A 224 -10.24 16.48 14.69
N VAL A 225 -9.07 16.94 14.23
CA VAL A 225 -7.96 16.14 13.72
C VAL A 225 -6.65 16.66 14.29
N LYS A 226 -5.63 15.81 14.37
CA LYS A 226 -4.27 16.16 14.82
C LYS A 226 -3.30 16.26 13.64
N GLN A 227 -2.24 17.04 13.82
CA GLN A 227 -1.12 17.11 12.87
C GLN A 227 -0.50 15.73 12.62
N GLU A 228 -0.34 14.93 13.67
CA GLU A 228 0.23 13.58 13.64
C GLU A 228 -0.57 12.64 12.74
N ASN A 229 -1.90 12.77 12.73
CA ASN A 229 -2.78 11.92 11.93
C ASN A 229 -2.55 12.16 10.43
N CYS A 230 -2.32 13.40 10.02
CA CYS A 230 -1.94 13.73 8.65
C CYS A 230 -0.51 13.27 8.32
N ASN A 231 0.43 13.47 9.26
CA ASN A 231 1.84 13.13 9.07
C ASN A 231 2.10 11.62 9.00
N LYS A 232 1.13 10.78 9.42
CA LYS A 232 1.15 9.33 9.17
C LYS A 232 1.41 9.00 7.70
N CYS A 233 0.82 9.77 6.78
CA CYS A 233 1.04 9.61 5.34
C CYS A 233 1.90 10.74 4.77
N HIS A 234 1.72 11.99 5.19
CA HIS A 234 2.41 13.13 4.58
C HIS A 234 3.82 13.39 5.10
N LEU A 235 4.27 12.75 6.21
CA LEU A 235 5.48 13.02 7.00
C LEU A 235 5.57 14.46 7.55
N GLU A 236 5.48 15.44 6.67
CA GLU A 236 5.36 16.86 6.95
C GLU A 236 4.36 17.48 5.95
N LEU A 237 3.20 17.89 6.46
CA LEU A 237 2.21 18.65 5.68
C LEU A 237 2.85 19.91 5.11
N ARG A 238 2.75 20.10 3.79
CA ARG A 238 3.25 21.29 3.09
C ARG A 238 2.34 21.65 1.94
N TYR A 239 1.68 22.79 2.03
CA TYR A 239 0.81 23.32 0.97
C TYR A 239 1.06 24.80 0.73
N HIS A 240 0.50 25.31 -0.38
CA HIS A 240 0.72 26.69 -0.84
C HIS A 240 2.21 27.03 -0.96
N LYS A 241 2.96 26.24 -1.74
CA LYS A 241 4.41 26.39 -1.95
C LYS A 241 5.24 26.29 -0.66
N ASN A 242 4.90 25.33 0.19
CA ASN A 242 5.54 25.03 1.48
C ASN A 242 5.36 26.10 2.57
N LYS A 243 4.49 27.10 2.38
CA LYS A 243 4.22 28.18 3.35
C LYS A 243 3.46 27.67 4.58
N TYR A 244 2.49 26.78 4.38
CA TYR A 244 1.62 26.31 5.44
C TYR A 244 1.85 24.83 5.75
N ARG A 245 2.05 24.55 7.04
CA ARG A 245 2.52 23.25 7.54
C ARG A 245 1.77 22.73 8.76
N SER A 246 0.86 23.51 9.33
CA SER A 246 0.06 23.09 10.49
C SER A 246 -1.44 23.13 10.21
N VAL A 247 -2.17 22.11 10.69
CA VAL A 247 -3.64 22.05 10.57
C VAL A 247 -4.30 23.33 11.13
N LYS A 248 -3.87 23.80 12.32
CA LYS A 248 -4.41 25.03 12.92
C LYS A 248 -4.22 26.26 12.03
N MET A 249 -3.12 26.35 11.29
CA MET A 249 -2.92 27.45 10.33
C MET A 249 -3.91 27.36 9.17
N CYS A 250 -4.15 26.16 8.62
CA CYS A 250 -5.10 25.96 7.51
C CYS A 250 -6.52 26.44 7.89
N LEU A 251 -6.95 26.17 9.12
CA LEU A 251 -8.28 26.52 9.63
C LEU A 251 -8.55 28.03 9.69
N LEU A 252 -7.52 28.88 9.68
CA LEU A 252 -7.70 30.34 9.70
C LEU A 252 -8.20 30.90 8.36
N CYS A 253 -8.02 30.14 7.27
CA CYS A 253 -8.45 30.54 5.92
C CYS A 253 -9.53 29.61 5.35
N HIS A 254 -9.42 28.29 5.59
CA HIS A 254 -10.40 27.29 5.17
C HIS A 254 -11.61 27.25 6.12
N THR A 255 -12.22 28.42 6.30
CA THR A 255 -13.35 28.71 7.20
C THR A 255 -14.69 28.25 6.62
N ALA A 256 -15.75 28.26 7.44
CA ALA A 256 -17.09 28.05 6.92
C ALA A 256 -17.45 29.14 5.88
N GLY A 257 -18.14 28.74 4.82
CA GLY A 257 -18.50 29.61 3.69
C GLY A 257 -17.34 29.94 2.74
N ALA A 258 -16.10 29.52 3.02
CA ALA A 258 -14.99 29.76 2.10
C ALA A 258 -15.15 28.97 0.79
N GLU A 259 -14.88 29.64 -0.33
CA GLU A 259 -15.04 29.09 -1.68
C GLU A 259 -13.72 29.03 -2.45
N ASP A 260 -13.68 28.15 -3.44
CA ASP A 260 -12.64 28.15 -4.47
C ASP A 260 -12.65 29.48 -5.23
N LYS A 261 -11.59 29.76 -6.00
CA LYS A 261 -11.46 31.04 -6.67
C LYS A 261 -12.57 31.25 -7.72
N ASN A 262 -13.45 32.18 -7.40
CA ASN A 262 -14.59 32.58 -8.24
C ASN A 262 -14.20 33.61 -9.31
N ASP A 263 -13.21 33.28 -10.13
CA ASP A 263 -12.77 34.12 -11.25
C ASP A 263 -13.35 33.59 -12.58
N PRO A 264 -14.31 34.31 -13.22
CA PRO A 264 -14.92 33.86 -14.47
C PRO A 264 -13.94 33.65 -15.63
N SER A 265 -12.72 34.21 -15.55
CA SER A 265 -11.68 34.03 -16.56
C SER A 265 -10.94 32.68 -16.46
N ILE A 266 -11.13 31.95 -15.35
CA ILE A 266 -10.49 30.66 -15.07
C ILE A 266 -11.59 29.60 -15.00
N GLU A 267 -11.69 28.74 -16.02
CA GLU A 267 -12.72 27.67 -16.09
C GLU A 267 -14.17 28.16 -15.89
N GLY A 268 -14.47 29.45 -16.14
CA GLY A 268 -15.80 30.03 -15.95
C GLY A 268 -16.14 30.41 -14.50
N GLY A 269 -15.20 30.27 -13.56
CA GLY A 269 -15.40 30.46 -12.13
C GLY A 269 -16.15 29.29 -11.47
N THR A 270 -15.96 29.14 -10.17
CA THR A 270 -16.44 27.98 -9.40
C THR A 270 -17.36 28.35 -8.23
N PRO A 271 -18.38 29.23 -8.41
CA PRO A 271 -19.22 29.65 -7.31
C PRO A 271 -19.93 28.45 -6.68
N GLY A 272 -19.91 28.38 -5.34
CA GLY A 272 -20.47 27.27 -4.57
C GLY A 272 -19.56 26.06 -4.43
N VAL A 273 -18.34 26.09 -4.97
CA VAL A 273 -17.33 25.07 -4.68
C VAL A 273 -16.64 25.43 -3.36
N SER A 274 -17.01 24.74 -2.28
CA SER A 274 -16.45 25.03 -0.97
C SER A 274 -14.98 24.59 -0.84
N ILE A 275 -14.18 25.42 -0.17
CA ILE A 275 -12.86 25.10 0.36
C ILE A 275 -12.86 25.06 1.90
N GLU A 276 -14.02 25.01 2.56
CA GLU A 276 -14.06 24.77 4.00
C GLU A 276 -13.28 23.48 4.34
N PHE A 277 -12.46 23.51 5.38
CA PHE A 277 -11.50 22.46 5.66
C PHE A 277 -12.11 21.05 5.69
N GLY A 278 -13.26 20.87 6.36
CA GLY A 278 -13.94 19.57 6.43
C GLY A 278 -14.42 19.06 5.07
N VAL A 279 -14.92 19.96 4.21
CA VAL A 279 -15.41 19.61 2.87
C VAL A 279 -14.24 19.29 1.93
N LEU A 280 -13.25 20.18 1.90
CA LEU A 280 -12.09 20.08 1.03
C LEU A 280 -11.29 18.81 1.31
N MET A 281 -11.01 18.52 2.59
CA MET A 281 -10.22 17.35 2.96
C MET A 281 -10.96 16.06 2.62
N HIS A 282 -12.27 15.95 2.90
CA HIS A 282 -13.04 14.77 2.51
C HIS A 282 -13.10 14.59 0.99
N LYS A 283 -13.40 15.66 0.23
CA LYS A 283 -13.47 15.59 -1.24
C LYS A 283 -12.14 15.16 -1.87
N ILE A 284 -11.03 15.76 -1.47
CA ILE A 284 -9.70 15.41 -2.01
C ILE A 284 -9.37 13.94 -1.72
N HIS A 285 -9.60 13.46 -0.50
CA HIS A 285 -9.21 12.10 -0.13
C HIS A 285 -10.18 11.03 -0.63
N ASN A 286 -11.43 11.37 -0.92
CA ASN A 286 -12.36 10.47 -1.60
C ASN A 286 -12.18 10.49 -3.13
N GLY A 287 -11.83 11.65 -3.69
CA GLY A 287 -11.35 11.88 -5.06
C GLY A 287 -11.95 10.96 -6.12
N HIS A 288 -11.16 9.96 -6.53
CA HIS A 288 -11.48 8.99 -7.57
C HIS A 288 -12.78 8.22 -7.29
N HIS A 289 -13.18 8.08 -6.04
CA HIS A 289 -14.34 7.33 -5.59
C HIS A 289 -15.58 8.21 -5.33
N LEU A 290 -15.51 9.51 -5.67
CA LEU A 290 -16.69 10.37 -5.61
C LEU A 290 -17.75 9.91 -6.63
N PRO A 291 -19.02 9.75 -6.22
CA PRO A 291 -20.12 9.46 -7.13
C PRO A 291 -20.14 10.42 -8.34
N SER A 292 -19.96 11.72 -8.11
CA SER A 292 -19.95 12.71 -9.19
C SER A 292 -18.78 12.53 -10.16
N ALA A 293 -17.61 12.07 -9.68
CA ALA A 293 -16.45 11.76 -10.51
C ALA A 293 -16.66 10.53 -11.41
N LYS A 294 -17.63 9.68 -11.07
CA LYS A 294 -18.08 8.56 -11.91
C LYS A 294 -19.32 8.86 -12.75
N GLY A 295 -19.88 10.06 -12.64
CA GLY A 295 -21.11 10.43 -13.31
C GLY A 295 -22.36 9.80 -12.68
N VAL A 296 -22.31 9.51 -11.39
CA VAL A 296 -23.48 9.08 -10.59
C VAL A 296 -24.16 10.30 -9.97
N SER A 297 -25.49 10.30 -10.04
CA SER A 297 -26.36 11.36 -9.49
C SER A 297 -27.68 10.76 -9.00
N THR A 298 -28.54 11.58 -8.39
CA THR A 298 -29.87 11.17 -7.94
C THR A 298 -30.99 11.80 -8.78
N ASP A 299 -31.94 10.98 -9.22
CA ASP A 299 -33.13 11.43 -9.95
C ASP A 299 -34.23 12.01 -9.03
N ASN A 300 -35.36 12.44 -9.62
CA ASN A 300 -36.47 13.02 -8.86
C ASN A 300 -37.20 12.01 -7.94
N ASN A 301 -37.04 10.71 -8.17
CA ASN A 301 -37.62 9.66 -7.33
C ASN A 301 -36.68 9.24 -6.20
N GLY A 302 -35.45 9.74 -6.21
CA GLY A 302 -34.40 9.42 -5.24
C GLY A 302 -33.57 8.20 -5.61
N ASP A 303 -33.69 7.72 -6.84
CA ASP A 303 -32.94 6.57 -7.32
C ASP A 303 -31.61 7.03 -7.96
N ARG A 304 -30.55 6.21 -7.83
CA ARG A 304 -29.25 6.51 -8.45
C ARG A 304 -29.33 6.39 -9.98
N VAL A 305 -28.71 7.33 -10.66
CA VAL A 305 -28.56 7.36 -12.13
C VAL A 305 -27.10 7.29 -12.50
N TYR A 306 -26.75 6.31 -13.32
CA TYR A 306 -25.40 6.11 -13.84
C TYR A 306 -25.27 6.75 -15.23
N ASN A 307 -24.47 7.80 -15.34
CA ASN A 307 -24.17 8.45 -16.62
C ASN A 307 -22.69 8.83 -16.68
N PRO A 308 -21.80 7.93 -17.14
CA PRO A 308 -20.35 8.18 -17.19
C PRO A 308 -19.98 9.42 -18.01
N ALA A 309 -20.79 9.78 -19.01
CA ALA A 309 -20.58 10.98 -19.83
C ALA A 309 -20.85 12.29 -19.05
N ALA A 310 -21.49 12.22 -17.89
CA ALA A 310 -21.74 13.33 -16.99
C ALA A 310 -20.75 13.38 -15.81
N ALA A 311 -19.67 12.58 -15.84
CA ALA A 311 -18.62 12.60 -14.82
C ALA A 311 -18.02 14.00 -14.64
N LYS A 312 -17.86 14.42 -13.39
CA LYS A 312 -17.31 15.73 -13.01
C LYS A 312 -15.90 15.61 -12.47
N GLN A 313 -15.00 16.46 -12.95
CA GLN A 313 -13.65 16.53 -12.42
C GLN A 313 -13.61 17.35 -11.13
N LEU A 314 -12.81 16.91 -10.16
CA LEU A 314 -12.60 17.56 -8.87
C LEU A 314 -11.46 18.57 -9.02
N LYS A 315 -11.79 19.75 -9.54
CA LYS A 315 -10.83 20.81 -9.84
C LYS A 315 -10.92 21.94 -8.84
N TYR A 316 -9.75 22.49 -8.50
CA TYR A 316 -9.61 23.71 -7.69
C TYR A 316 -8.60 24.65 -8.33
N VAL A 317 -8.78 25.95 -8.13
CA VAL A 317 -7.86 26.97 -8.63
C VAL A 317 -6.89 27.39 -7.52
N ASN A 318 -5.60 27.26 -7.79
CA ASN A 318 -4.56 27.63 -6.82
C ASN A 318 -4.25 29.15 -6.81
N GLU A 319 -3.35 29.56 -5.89
CA GLU A 319 -2.94 30.97 -5.74
C GLU A 319 -2.27 31.59 -6.99
N ASP A 320 -1.78 30.76 -7.93
CA ASP A 320 -1.15 31.18 -9.19
C ASP A 320 -2.10 31.16 -10.39
N ASN A 321 -3.41 31.03 -10.16
CA ASN A 321 -4.43 30.89 -11.19
C ASN A 321 -4.29 29.60 -12.03
N GLN A 322 -3.69 28.56 -11.46
CA GLN A 322 -3.60 27.26 -12.12
C GLN A 322 -4.68 26.33 -11.60
N VAL A 323 -5.29 25.59 -12.51
CA VAL A 323 -6.27 24.55 -12.19
C VAL A 323 -5.52 23.30 -11.76
N VAL A 324 -5.84 22.79 -10.57
CA VAL A 324 -5.33 21.53 -10.03
C VAL A 324 -6.46 20.53 -10.00
N ASP A 325 -6.24 19.37 -10.60
CA ASP A 325 -7.22 18.28 -10.67
C ASP A 325 -6.87 17.20 -9.63
N PHE A 326 -7.82 16.94 -8.73
CA PHE A 326 -7.74 15.93 -7.67
C PHE A 326 -8.62 14.71 -7.96
N THR A 327 -9.23 14.58 -9.15
CA THR A 327 -10.09 13.44 -9.50
C THR A 327 -9.39 12.10 -9.36
N ASP A 328 -8.09 12.01 -9.63
CA ASP A 328 -7.37 10.73 -9.55
C ASP A 328 -6.85 10.41 -8.13
N VAL A 329 -7.11 11.27 -7.13
CA VAL A 329 -6.64 10.99 -5.77
C VAL A 329 -7.46 9.83 -5.20
N ALA A 330 -6.75 8.79 -4.75
CA ALA A 330 -7.35 7.66 -4.06
C ALA A 330 -6.76 7.48 -2.66
N PHE A 331 -7.59 7.05 -1.72
CA PHE A 331 -7.19 6.90 -0.33
C PHE A 331 -6.29 5.66 -0.15
N PRO A 332 -5.05 5.80 0.37
CA PRO A 332 -4.04 4.73 0.33
C PRO A 332 -4.19 3.66 1.42
N ILE A 333 -5.28 3.69 2.20
CA ILE A 333 -5.47 2.81 3.37
C ILE A 333 -6.32 1.61 3.00
N PHE A 334 -5.84 0.41 3.32
CA PHE A 334 -6.65 -0.80 3.21
C PHE A 334 -7.68 -0.86 4.35
N PRO A 335 -8.87 -1.44 4.09
CA PRO A 335 -9.26 -2.19 2.90
C PRO A 335 -9.78 -1.35 1.72
N ASN A 336 -9.89 -0.03 1.86
CA ASN A 336 -10.49 0.89 0.87
C ASN A 336 -9.56 1.36 -0.27
N HIS A 337 -8.35 0.82 -0.40
CA HIS A 337 -7.45 1.21 -1.49
C HIS A 337 -7.97 0.70 -2.87
N VAL A 338 -7.48 1.24 -4.00
CA VAL A 338 -7.89 0.93 -5.39
C VAL A 338 -7.77 -0.56 -5.78
N LEU A 339 -7.00 -1.33 -5.02
CA LEU A 339 -6.84 -2.79 -5.17
C LEU A 339 -7.47 -3.58 -4.00
N GLY A 340 -8.28 -2.88 -3.23
CA GLY A 340 -8.87 -3.29 -1.97
C GLY A 340 -10.28 -3.85 -2.14
N ASN A 341 -10.90 -4.15 -1.00
CA ASN A 341 -12.22 -4.75 -0.97
C ASN A 341 -13.26 -3.63 -0.77
N PRO A 342 -14.30 -3.55 -1.61
CA PRO A 342 -15.31 -2.50 -1.49
C PRO A 342 -16.23 -2.74 -0.28
N MET A 343 -16.84 -1.69 0.27
CA MET A 343 -17.92 -1.79 1.28
C MET A 343 -19.08 -2.67 0.79
N PRO A 344 -19.93 -3.27 1.65
CA PRO A 344 -21.02 -4.13 1.19
C PRO A 344 -21.89 -3.48 0.10
N ARG A 345 -22.27 -4.28 -0.91
CA ARG A 345 -23.20 -3.88 -1.97
C ARG A 345 -24.53 -3.40 -1.37
N ASP A 346 -25.15 -2.48 -2.09
CA ASP A 346 -26.48 -1.98 -1.76
C ASP A 346 -27.57 -2.87 -2.39
N VAL A 347 -28.77 -2.84 -1.80
CA VAL A 347 -29.98 -3.48 -2.37
C VAL A 347 -30.21 -3.01 -3.80
N GLY A 348 -30.40 -3.97 -4.71
CA GLY A 348 -30.64 -3.72 -6.13
C GLY A 348 -29.40 -3.85 -7.01
N TYR A 349 -28.22 -4.08 -6.45
CA TYR A 349 -26.98 -4.28 -7.23
C TYR A 349 -27.10 -5.40 -8.28
N SER A 350 -27.68 -6.55 -7.90
CA SER A 350 -27.93 -7.71 -8.77
C SER A 350 -28.92 -7.42 -9.89
N THR A 351 -29.70 -6.33 -9.80
CA THR A 351 -30.63 -5.88 -10.84
C THR A 351 -29.97 -5.00 -11.89
N LEU A 352 -28.79 -4.43 -11.61
CA LEU A 352 -27.97 -3.75 -12.62
C LEU A 352 -27.58 -4.73 -13.73
N PRO A 353 -27.38 -4.30 -14.98
CA PRO A 353 -26.99 -5.19 -16.07
C PRO A 353 -25.76 -6.05 -15.69
N ALA A 354 -25.77 -7.32 -16.06
CA ALA A 354 -24.68 -8.24 -15.72
C ALA A 354 -23.34 -7.79 -16.34
N PRO A 355 -22.20 -8.04 -15.66
CA PRO A 355 -20.91 -7.61 -16.15
C PRO A 355 -20.54 -8.26 -17.50
N PRO A 356 -19.76 -7.56 -18.35
CA PRO A 356 -19.19 -6.22 -18.13
C PRO A 356 -20.23 -5.12 -18.43
N SER A 357 -20.72 -4.46 -17.38
CA SER A 357 -21.60 -3.29 -17.47
C SER A 357 -20.92 -2.13 -16.76
N PRO A 358 -20.91 -0.93 -17.38
CA PRO A 358 -20.33 0.26 -16.75
C PRO A 358 -20.94 0.54 -15.37
N GLU A 359 -22.22 0.26 -15.16
CA GLU A 359 -22.95 0.57 -13.93
C GLU A 359 -22.44 -0.22 -12.72
N ARG A 360 -22.26 -1.54 -12.86
CA ARG A 360 -21.73 -2.36 -11.76
C ARG A 360 -20.28 -2.03 -11.44
N MET A 361 -19.46 -1.76 -12.47
CA MET A 361 -18.06 -1.34 -12.28
C MET A 361 -17.97 0.01 -11.55
N ILE A 362 -18.83 0.96 -11.91
CA ILE A 362 -18.90 2.28 -11.25
C ILE A 362 -19.35 2.16 -9.80
N ASP A 363 -20.37 1.34 -9.53
CA ASP A 363 -20.81 1.10 -8.15
C ASP A 363 -19.70 0.46 -7.30
N ASP A 364 -19.00 -0.55 -7.85
CA ASP A 364 -17.85 -1.17 -7.21
C ASP A 364 -16.74 -0.13 -6.91
N GLU A 365 -16.45 0.77 -7.85
CA GLU A 365 -15.46 1.84 -7.67
C GLU A 365 -15.87 2.84 -6.58
N ILE A 366 -17.14 3.27 -6.53
CA ILE A 366 -17.63 4.19 -5.49
C ILE A 366 -17.55 3.55 -4.10
N ARG A 367 -17.88 2.25 -3.99
CA ARG A 367 -17.84 1.51 -2.71
C ARG A 367 -16.42 1.26 -2.19
N MET A 368 -15.38 1.53 -2.98
CA MET A 368 -14.00 1.60 -2.52
C MET A 368 -13.62 2.97 -1.94
N GLY A 369 -14.55 3.92 -1.83
CA GLY A 369 -14.31 5.23 -1.21
C GLY A 369 -13.81 5.16 0.24
N ALA A 370 -13.34 6.29 0.75
CA ALA A 370 -12.69 6.37 2.06
C ALA A 370 -13.67 6.11 3.21
N THR A 371 -13.49 5.01 3.96
CA THR A 371 -14.27 4.73 5.18
C THR A 371 -13.45 4.53 6.45
N ALA A 372 -12.11 4.51 6.36
CA ALA A 372 -11.25 4.41 7.54
C ALA A 372 -11.08 5.77 8.26
N CYS A 373 -12.18 6.28 8.84
CA CYS A 373 -12.25 7.59 9.50
C CYS A 373 -11.18 7.78 10.59
N SER A 374 -10.81 6.70 11.28
CA SER A 374 -9.81 6.70 12.35
C SER A 374 -8.41 7.12 11.91
N ALA A 375 -8.11 7.05 10.61
CA ALA A 375 -6.87 7.56 10.05
C ALA A 375 -6.67 9.06 10.27
N CYS A 376 -7.77 9.83 10.31
CA CYS A 376 -7.76 11.27 10.54
C CYS A 376 -8.37 11.66 11.90
N HIS A 377 -9.41 10.96 12.34
CA HIS A 377 -10.17 11.26 13.56
C HIS A 377 -9.72 10.44 14.78
N GLY A 378 -8.63 9.66 14.64
CA GLY A 378 -8.06 8.82 15.70
C GLY A 378 -8.88 7.57 15.99
N ASP A 379 -8.31 6.68 16.79
CA ASP A 379 -8.99 5.43 17.14
C ASP A 379 -10.14 5.69 18.12
N PRO A 380 -11.39 5.29 17.81
CA PRO A 380 -12.51 5.39 18.74
C PRO A 380 -12.28 4.69 20.07
N ASP A 381 -11.57 3.54 20.08
CA ASP A 381 -11.32 2.74 21.29
C ASP A 381 -9.99 3.07 21.99
N GLY A 382 -9.13 3.87 21.35
CA GLY A 382 -7.84 4.32 21.86
C GLY A 382 -6.73 3.26 21.86
N THR A 383 -6.94 2.09 21.26
CA THR A 383 -5.96 0.99 21.20
C THR A 383 -5.04 1.06 19.99
N GLY A 384 -5.43 1.82 18.96
CA GLY A 384 -4.63 2.05 17.77
C GLY A 384 -3.40 2.93 17.99
N PRO A 385 -2.49 2.97 16.99
CA PRO A 385 -1.20 3.67 17.10
C PRO A 385 -1.34 5.21 17.10
N LEU A 386 -2.53 5.75 16.82
CA LEU A 386 -2.79 7.19 16.77
C LEU A 386 -3.61 7.60 17.98
N SER A 387 -3.11 8.60 18.72
CA SER A 387 -3.88 9.19 19.81
C SER A 387 -5.12 9.91 19.27
N LYS A 388 -6.27 9.64 19.87
CA LYS A 388 -7.52 10.32 19.52
C LYS A 388 -7.38 11.84 19.66
N PRO A 389 -7.75 12.64 18.65
CA PRO A 389 -7.93 14.09 18.79
C PRO A 389 -8.95 14.38 19.90
N SER A 390 -8.73 15.43 20.68
CA SER A 390 -9.61 15.77 21.80
C SER A 390 -11.07 16.03 21.39
N GLN A 391 -11.31 16.39 20.13
CA GLN A 391 -12.65 16.53 19.55
C GLN A 391 -12.88 15.61 18.33
N GLY A 392 -12.14 14.49 18.24
CA GLY A 392 -12.25 13.54 17.12
C GLY A 392 -13.67 12.98 16.93
N ASP A 393 -14.40 12.80 18.03
CA ASP A 393 -15.78 12.29 18.03
C ASP A 393 -16.79 13.19 17.30
N TYR A 394 -16.43 14.44 16.98
CA TYR A 394 -17.32 15.31 16.23
C TYR A 394 -17.58 14.79 14.81
N ALA A 395 -16.69 13.97 14.26
CA ALA A 395 -16.92 13.30 12.98
C ALA A 395 -18.17 12.40 12.99
N PHE A 396 -18.57 11.89 14.16
CA PHE A 396 -19.68 10.96 14.32
C PHE A 396 -20.87 11.55 15.07
N SER A 397 -20.60 12.36 16.09
CA SER A 397 -21.63 12.93 16.97
C SER A 397 -22.27 14.22 16.43
N ARG A 398 -21.67 14.84 15.40
CA ARG A 398 -22.12 16.13 14.84
C ARG A 398 -22.10 16.12 13.31
N PRO A 399 -22.82 15.18 12.65
CA PRO A 399 -22.92 15.14 11.20
C PRO A 399 -23.51 16.43 10.65
N THR A 400 -23.03 16.85 9.48
CA THR A 400 -23.54 18.03 8.77
C THR A 400 -23.70 17.70 7.30
N ARG A 401 -24.67 18.32 6.62
CA ARG A 401 -24.87 18.13 5.18
C ARG A 401 -23.59 18.35 4.38
N ARG A 402 -22.78 19.34 4.78
CA ARG A 402 -21.53 19.68 4.10
C ARG A 402 -20.45 18.61 4.26
N ALA A 403 -20.25 18.10 5.48
CA ALA A 403 -19.25 17.05 5.72
C ALA A 403 -19.66 15.71 5.07
N CYS A 404 -20.94 15.34 5.15
CA CYS A 404 -21.47 14.11 4.56
C CYS A 404 -21.51 14.18 3.03
N GLY A 405 -22.03 15.28 2.48
CA GLY A 405 -22.12 15.55 1.04
C GLY A 405 -20.77 15.83 0.37
N ALA A 406 -19.69 15.92 1.15
CA ALA A 406 -18.34 15.96 0.60
C ALA A 406 -17.98 14.62 -0.07
N CYS A 407 -18.33 13.49 0.54
CA CYS A 407 -18.13 12.15 -0.01
C CYS A 407 -19.38 11.61 -0.72
N HIS A 408 -20.57 11.84 -0.17
CA HIS A 408 -21.86 11.46 -0.75
C HIS A 408 -22.39 12.60 -1.64
N ASP A 409 -21.65 12.92 -2.69
CA ASP A 409 -21.91 14.08 -3.55
C ASP A 409 -22.89 13.79 -4.70
N ASP A 410 -23.49 12.60 -4.72
CA ASP A 410 -24.68 12.26 -5.48
C ASP A 410 -25.98 12.75 -4.80
N ILE A 411 -25.95 13.03 -3.50
CA ILE A 411 -27.11 13.52 -2.74
C ILE A 411 -27.51 14.92 -3.21
N ASP A 412 -28.77 15.04 -3.64
CA ASP A 412 -29.45 16.33 -3.82
C ASP A 412 -30.40 16.56 -2.64
N TRP A 413 -30.05 17.48 -1.74
CA TRP A 413 -30.80 17.75 -0.51
C TRP A 413 -32.25 18.22 -0.74
N THR A 414 -32.60 18.60 -1.98
CA THR A 414 -33.96 19.02 -2.36
C THR A 414 -34.84 17.86 -2.85
N LYS A 415 -34.27 16.66 -2.97
CA LYS A 415 -34.93 15.45 -3.49
C LYS A 415 -34.89 14.34 -2.44
N PRO A 416 -35.79 13.33 -2.55
CA PRO A 416 -35.60 12.11 -1.79
C PRO A 416 -34.29 11.44 -2.20
N TYR A 417 -33.71 10.64 -1.32
CA TYR A 417 -32.55 9.80 -1.61
C TYR A 417 -32.79 8.40 -1.07
N LYS A 418 -32.80 7.39 -1.95
CA LYS A 418 -33.08 5.99 -1.60
C LYS A 418 -31.79 5.17 -1.55
N SER A 419 -31.63 4.38 -0.51
CA SER A 419 -30.57 3.39 -0.39
C SER A 419 -30.99 2.30 0.59
N ASN A 420 -30.70 1.03 0.30
CA ASN A 420 -30.93 -0.11 1.19
C ASN A 420 -32.35 -0.17 1.79
N ASN A 421 -33.37 0.03 0.94
CA ASN A 421 -34.79 0.10 1.32
C ASN A 421 -35.16 1.22 2.31
N GLN A 422 -34.26 2.19 2.52
CA GLN A 422 -34.49 3.39 3.29
C GLN A 422 -34.63 4.59 2.36
N VAL A 423 -35.35 5.61 2.82
CA VAL A 423 -35.57 6.85 2.08
C VAL A 423 -35.26 8.03 2.99
N MET A 424 -34.22 8.78 2.66
CA MET A 424 -34.00 10.11 3.22
C MET A 424 -34.93 11.08 2.47
N GLN A 425 -35.87 11.69 3.18
CA GLN A 425 -36.78 12.67 2.59
C GLN A 425 -36.01 13.97 2.30
N PRO A 426 -36.46 14.76 1.30
CA PRO A 426 -35.95 16.11 1.10
C PRO A 426 -35.98 16.90 2.40
N SER A 427 -34.96 17.70 2.65
CA SER A 427 -34.95 18.64 3.78
C SER A 427 -34.96 20.06 3.23
N ASP A 428 -36.12 20.71 3.32
CA ASP A 428 -36.29 22.14 3.00
C ASP A 428 -35.72 23.06 4.09
N THR A 429 -35.46 22.49 5.27
CA THR A 429 -34.78 23.13 6.38
C THR A 429 -33.30 22.74 6.34
N VAL A 430 -32.44 23.70 5.98
CA VAL A 430 -30.98 23.59 6.14
C VAL A 430 -30.61 23.51 7.63
N ASP A 431 -30.99 22.42 8.31
CA ASP A 431 -30.82 22.16 9.74
C ASP A 431 -30.09 20.83 9.95
N ASP A 432 -28.80 20.93 10.23
CA ASP A 432 -27.92 19.78 10.46
C ASP A 432 -28.20 19.08 11.81
N LYS A 433 -28.96 19.71 12.73
CA LYS A 433 -29.29 19.10 14.02
C LYS A 433 -30.26 17.93 13.90
N LEU A 434 -30.96 17.82 12.77
CA LEU A 434 -31.91 16.74 12.51
C LEU A 434 -31.22 15.44 12.11
N CYS A 435 -29.97 15.47 11.64
CA CYS A 435 -29.25 14.29 11.15
C CYS A 435 -29.17 13.18 12.22
N MET A 436 -28.91 13.55 13.48
CA MET A 436 -28.81 12.60 14.59
C MET A 436 -30.16 11.99 15.01
N GLN A 437 -31.30 12.46 14.50
CA GLN A 437 -32.59 11.82 14.77
C GLN A 437 -32.74 10.48 14.02
N CYS A 438 -32.00 10.31 12.92
CA CYS A 438 -31.99 9.07 12.15
C CYS A 438 -30.67 8.30 12.36
N HIS A 439 -29.53 8.99 12.37
CA HIS A 439 -28.20 8.38 12.48
C HIS A 439 -27.76 8.11 13.94
N ASP A 440 -28.70 7.79 14.83
CA ASP A 440 -28.46 7.45 16.23
C ASP A 440 -28.23 5.95 16.49
N GLY A 441 -28.41 5.10 15.48
CA GLY A 441 -28.37 3.65 15.59
C GLY A 441 -29.71 2.99 15.88
N GLN A 442 -30.79 3.76 16.08
CA GLN A 442 -32.14 3.25 16.33
C GLN A 442 -32.96 3.17 15.04
N VAL A 443 -32.92 4.22 14.23
CA VAL A 443 -33.66 4.28 12.95
C VAL A 443 -32.80 3.71 11.83
N VAL A 444 -31.59 4.25 11.67
CA VAL A 444 -30.56 3.74 10.77
C VAL A 444 -29.26 3.54 11.55
N LYS A 445 -28.30 2.84 10.95
CA LYS A 445 -26.98 2.63 11.58
C LYS A 445 -26.34 3.97 11.94
N LYS A 446 -25.60 4.00 13.06
CA LYS A 446 -24.73 5.14 13.39
C LYS A 446 -23.71 5.33 12.28
N THR A 447 -23.30 6.58 12.07
CA THR A 447 -22.29 6.91 11.05
C THR A 447 -21.03 6.07 11.23
N GLU A 448 -20.53 5.91 12.46
CA GLU A 448 -19.34 5.10 12.73
C GLU A 448 -19.52 3.62 12.31
N ASP A 449 -20.63 3.00 12.71
CA ASP A 449 -20.94 1.60 12.39
C ASP A 449 -21.17 1.38 10.88
N ALA A 450 -21.74 2.37 10.20
CA ALA A 450 -21.99 2.31 8.75
C ALA A 450 -20.70 2.43 7.92
N HIS A 451 -19.69 3.12 8.45
CA HIS A 451 -18.39 3.28 7.80
C HIS A 451 -17.35 2.23 8.26
N LEU A 452 -17.64 1.46 9.31
CA LEU A 452 -16.77 0.36 9.73
C LEU A 452 -16.78 -0.76 8.70
N HIS A 453 -15.68 -0.90 7.97
CA HIS A 453 -15.54 -1.93 6.95
C HIS A 453 -15.64 -3.35 7.56
N PRO A 454 -16.35 -4.32 6.94
CA PRO A 454 -16.54 -5.66 7.49
C PRO A 454 -15.24 -6.39 7.89
N LEU A 455 -14.17 -6.23 7.09
CA LEU A 455 -12.84 -6.77 7.40
C LEU A 455 -12.21 -6.23 8.69
N ASN A 456 -12.61 -5.03 9.12
CA ASN A 456 -12.12 -4.40 10.35
C ASN A 456 -13.09 -4.59 11.53
N ASN A 457 -14.24 -5.23 11.32
CA ASN A 457 -15.23 -5.46 12.36
C ASN A 457 -15.01 -6.85 12.98
N PRO A 458 -14.54 -6.97 14.24
CA PRO A 458 -14.24 -8.28 14.85
C PRO A 458 -15.45 -9.21 14.96
N SER A 459 -16.67 -8.67 14.99
CA SER A 459 -17.90 -9.48 14.99
C SER A 459 -18.19 -10.13 13.64
N LEU A 460 -17.73 -9.51 12.54
CA LEU A 460 -17.87 -10.01 11.18
C LEU A 460 -16.62 -10.77 10.71
N ASN A 461 -15.45 -10.28 11.08
CA ASN A 461 -14.17 -10.89 10.81
C ASN A 461 -13.46 -11.21 12.13
N PRO A 462 -13.59 -12.45 12.65
CA PRO A 462 -12.89 -12.83 13.88
C PRO A 462 -11.37 -12.95 13.68
N GLY A 463 -10.87 -12.87 12.45
CA GLY A 463 -9.46 -13.05 12.12
C GLY A 463 -9.05 -14.51 11.92
N LEU A 464 -7.86 -14.70 11.34
CA LEU A 464 -7.24 -16.00 11.11
C LEU A 464 -5.73 -15.86 11.34
N ASN A 465 -5.19 -16.63 12.28
CA ASN A 465 -3.82 -16.55 12.74
C ASN A 465 -3.17 -17.92 12.69
N PHE A 466 -2.05 -18.00 11.97
CA PHE A 466 -1.14 -19.12 12.06
C PHE A 466 0.07 -18.75 12.92
N ASN A 467 0.46 -19.66 13.81
CA ASN A 467 1.68 -19.49 14.61
C ASN A 467 2.51 -20.76 14.55
N ILE A 468 3.68 -20.70 13.89
CA ILE A 468 4.64 -21.80 13.85
C ILE A 468 5.52 -21.74 15.10
N THR A 469 5.30 -22.66 16.03
CA THR A 469 6.00 -22.68 17.32
C THR A 469 7.36 -23.34 17.20
N SER A 470 7.48 -24.43 16.44
CA SER A 470 8.76 -25.14 16.20
C SER A 470 8.89 -25.70 14.79
N ILE A 471 10.13 -25.88 14.38
CA ILE A 471 10.57 -26.60 13.17
C ILE A 471 11.56 -27.64 13.64
N ALA A 472 11.44 -28.87 13.16
CA ALA A 472 12.31 -29.98 13.52
C ALA A 472 12.57 -30.87 12.31
N GLU A 473 13.58 -31.73 12.42
CA GLU A 473 13.80 -32.78 11.43
C GLU A 473 12.58 -33.71 11.32
N SER A 474 12.41 -34.31 10.16
CA SER A 474 11.44 -35.35 9.89
C SER A 474 12.04 -36.40 8.96
N THR A 475 11.48 -37.60 8.91
CA THR A 475 11.98 -38.67 8.04
C THR A 475 11.99 -38.26 6.56
N PRO A 476 13.10 -38.48 5.82
CA PRO A 476 14.39 -39.05 6.27
C PRO A 476 15.17 -38.11 7.20
N SER A 477 15.78 -38.61 8.29
CA SER A 477 16.49 -37.75 9.26
C SER A 477 17.66 -38.51 9.87
N ASN A 478 18.74 -37.79 10.18
CA ASN A 478 19.89 -38.33 10.91
C ASN A 478 19.81 -38.09 12.44
N ALA A 479 18.76 -37.42 12.91
CA ALA A 479 18.43 -37.11 14.29
C ALA A 479 19.49 -36.27 15.04
N ASN A 480 20.23 -35.41 14.33
CA ASN A 480 21.27 -34.57 14.92
C ASN A 480 20.75 -33.22 15.47
N GLY A 481 19.49 -32.89 15.18
CA GLY A 481 18.81 -31.66 15.59
C GLY A 481 19.00 -30.48 14.63
N LYS A 482 19.55 -30.67 13.42
CA LYS A 482 19.76 -29.66 12.39
C LYS A 482 19.14 -30.13 11.07
N ILE A 483 18.43 -29.23 10.40
CA ILE A 483 17.88 -29.52 9.07
C ILE A 483 19.00 -29.50 8.03
N GLU A 484 19.21 -30.60 7.33
CA GLU A 484 20.24 -30.74 6.31
C GLU A 484 19.67 -31.17 4.94
N VAL A 485 20.48 -31.04 3.90
CA VAL A 485 20.15 -31.58 2.57
C VAL A 485 19.93 -33.08 2.66
N GLY A 486 18.84 -33.57 2.06
CA GLY A 486 18.44 -34.97 2.11
C GLY A 486 17.56 -35.34 3.30
N GLU A 487 17.23 -34.37 4.16
CA GLU A 487 16.38 -34.61 5.32
C GLU A 487 14.96 -34.05 5.17
N GLY A 488 14.00 -34.64 5.86
CA GLY A 488 12.65 -34.13 5.95
C GLY A 488 12.52 -33.00 6.98
N VAL A 489 11.46 -32.21 6.83
CA VAL A 489 11.14 -31.11 7.74
C VAL A 489 9.76 -31.32 8.34
N SER A 490 9.64 -31.18 9.66
CA SER A 490 8.36 -31.12 10.37
C SER A 490 8.16 -29.75 11.01
N ILE A 491 6.89 -29.37 11.16
CA ILE A 491 6.51 -28.12 11.82
C ILE A 491 5.46 -28.39 12.88
N THR A 492 5.50 -27.59 13.94
CA THR A 492 4.46 -27.52 14.96
C THR A 492 3.81 -26.15 14.94
N PHE A 493 2.48 -26.10 14.97
CA PHE A 493 1.75 -24.83 14.86
C PHE A 493 0.36 -24.87 15.49
N THR A 494 -0.24 -23.68 15.60
CA THR A 494 -1.63 -23.46 16.01
C THR A 494 -2.39 -22.63 14.97
N ILE A 495 -3.71 -22.80 14.92
CA ILE A 495 -4.63 -22.04 14.05
C ILE A 495 -5.69 -21.40 14.94
N LYS A 496 -5.69 -20.07 15.02
CA LYS A 496 -6.54 -19.32 15.96
C LYS A 496 -7.21 -18.11 15.32
N ASP A 497 -8.29 -17.64 15.90
CA ASP A 497 -8.84 -16.30 15.61
C ASP A 497 -8.06 -15.21 16.37
N ASP A 498 -8.40 -13.93 16.16
CA ASP A 498 -7.72 -12.78 16.80
C ASP A 498 -8.00 -12.72 18.32
N ALA A 499 -9.07 -13.38 18.79
CA ALA A 499 -9.40 -13.52 20.21
C ALA A 499 -8.65 -14.69 20.89
N GLY A 500 -7.89 -15.49 20.12
CA GLY A 500 -7.09 -16.62 20.61
C GLY A 500 -7.84 -17.95 20.66
N ASN A 501 -9.09 -18.02 20.18
CA ASN A 501 -9.87 -19.26 20.08
C ASN A 501 -9.35 -20.11 18.92
N ASP A 502 -9.33 -21.43 19.08
CA ASP A 502 -8.89 -22.33 18.01
C ASP A 502 -9.93 -22.43 16.90
N LEU A 503 -9.45 -22.47 15.66
CA LEU A 503 -10.28 -22.59 14.46
C LEU A 503 -10.19 -23.99 13.86
N LEU A 504 -11.34 -24.54 13.45
CA LEU A 504 -11.39 -25.74 12.63
C LEU A 504 -10.70 -25.45 11.28
N PRO A 505 -9.70 -26.24 10.84
CA PRO A 505 -8.98 -26.03 9.58
C PRO A 505 -9.78 -26.56 8.37
N ALA A 506 -10.98 -26.02 8.20
CA ALA A 506 -11.88 -26.29 7.09
C ALA A 506 -12.68 -25.02 6.72
N PRO A 507 -13.24 -24.94 5.50
CA PRO A 507 -14.11 -23.83 5.13
C PRO A 507 -15.32 -23.68 6.08
N PRO A 508 -15.79 -22.43 6.32
CA PRO A 508 -15.27 -21.18 5.77
C PRO A 508 -14.04 -20.61 6.50
N ASN A 509 -13.63 -21.19 7.63
CA ASN A 509 -12.58 -20.66 8.50
C ASN A 509 -11.19 -20.72 7.86
N VAL A 510 -10.89 -21.80 7.13
CA VAL A 510 -9.61 -22.03 6.44
C VAL A 510 -9.90 -22.66 5.08
N PHE A 511 -9.60 -21.95 3.99
CA PHE A 511 -9.88 -22.45 2.65
C PHE A 511 -8.79 -23.38 2.12
N ALA A 512 -7.53 -22.98 2.11
CA ALA A 512 -6.40 -23.81 1.66
C ALA A 512 -5.14 -23.37 2.40
N ILE A 513 -4.27 -24.31 2.78
CA ILE A 513 -3.07 -23.99 3.58
C ILE A 513 -1.84 -24.08 2.69
N ASP A 514 -1.23 -22.93 2.46
CA ASP A 514 -0.02 -22.79 1.68
C ASP A 514 1.22 -22.80 2.57
N PHE A 515 2.27 -23.48 2.11
CA PHE A 515 3.60 -23.45 2.70
C PHE A 515 4.62 -22.98 1.68
N VAL A 516 5.55 -22.13 2.10
CA VAL A 516 6.66 -21.69 1.24
C VAL A 516 7.92 -21.59 2.08
N ILE A 517 9.03 -22.15 1.58
CA ILE A 517 10.36 -21.95 2.16
C ILE A 517 11.24 -21.22 1.15
N SER A 518 11.90 -20.17 1.59
CA SER A 518 12.96 -19.51 0.81
C SER A 518 14.16 -19.12 1.65
N GLY A 519 15.34 -19.16 1.03
CA GLY A 519 16.60 -18.79 1.68
C GLY A 519 17.84 -19.04 0.81
N PRO A 520 19.03 -18.70 1.30
CA PRO A 520 19.28 -18.05 2.60
C PRO A 520 18.76 -16.60 2.62
N SER A 521 18.53 -16.05 3.81
CA SER A 521 17.98 -14.70 4.02
C SER A 521 18.75 -13.56 3.35
N THR A 522 20.05 -13.74 3.10
CA THR A 522 20.93 -12.78 2.42
C THR A 522 20.78 -12.78 0.89
N ALA A 523 20.32 -13.89 0.31
CA ALA A 523 20.13 -14.07 -1.12
C ALA A 523 18.99 -15.09 -1.36
N ARG A 524 17.77 -14.68 -1.00
CA ARG A 524 16.60 -15.58 -1.00
C ARG A 524 16.39 -16.18 -2.40
N ASN A 525 16.28 -17.50 -2.44
CA ASN A 525 15.79 -18.29 -3.55
C ASN A 525 14.76 -19.29 -2.98
N PRO A 526 13.72 -19.67 -3.75
CA PRO A 526 12.71 -20.59 -3.25
C PRO A 526 13.30 -21.99 -3.15
N LEU A 527 12.94 -22.70 -2.10
CA LEU A 527 13.38 -24.07 -1.83
C LEU A 527 12.21 -25.06 -1.89
N TYR A 528 11.04 -24.61 -1.47
CA TYR A 528 9.86 -25.45 -1.34
C TYR A 528 8.58 -24.61 -1.39
N MET A 529 7.54 -25.17 -2.00
CA MET A 529 6.19 -24.63 -1.99
C MET A 529 5.20 -25.78 -2.16
N GLU A 530 4.13 -25.77 -1.38
CA GLU A 530 3.06 -26.78 -1.45
C GLU A 530 1.76 -26.17 -0.91
N GLU A 531 0.62 -26.57 -1.47
CA GLU A 531 -0.73 -26.20 -1.02
C GLU A 531 -1.44 -27.46 -0.52
N LEU A 532 -1.99 -27.40 0.70
CA LEU A 532 -2.93 -28.40 1.19
C LEU A 532 -4.37 -27.99 0.85
N PRO A 533 -5.19 -28.93 0.34
CA PRO A 533 -6.57 -28.62 -0.05
C PRO A 533 -7.45 -28.28 1.16
N PRO A 534 -8.64 -27.71 0.91
CA PRO A 534 -9.61 -27.41 1.95
C PRO A 534 -9.93 -28.62 2.83
N GLY A 535 -9.89 -28.43 4.15
CA GLY A 535 -10.26 -29.48 5.11
C GLY A 535 -9.22 -30.57 5.31
N ALA A 536 -8.05 -30.53 4.64
CA ALA A 536 -7.01 -31.55 4.75
C ALA A 536 -6.66 -31.87 6.22
N LEU A 537 -6.49 -30.83 7.04
CA LEU A 537 -6.11 -30.98 8.45
C LEU A 537 -7.30 -31.10 9.42
N ALA A 538 -8.55 -31.07 8.93
CA ALA A 538 -9.74 -31.15 9.79
C ALA A 538 -9.77 -32.41 10.69
N PRO A 539 -9.34 -33.60 10.22
CA PRO A 539 -9.28 -34.79 11.08
C PRO A 539 -8.30 -34.68 12.27
N LEU A 540 -7.32 -33.77 12.22
CA LEU A 540 -6.38 -33.51 13.31
C LEU A 540 -6.96 -32.59 14.39
N TYR A 541 -8.13 -31.99 14.16
CA TYR A 541 -8.74 -31.06 15.11
C TYR A 541 -9.39 -31.81 16.27
N THR A 542 -8.88 -31.59 17.48
CA THR A 542 -9.35 -32.25 18.71
C THR A 542 -10.16 -31.35 19.63
N GLY A 543 -10.43 -30.11 19.22
CA GLY A 543 -11.10 -29.08 20.01
C GLY A 543 -10.16 -27.97 20.49
N PRO A 544 -10.60 -27.12 21.43
CA PRO A 544 -9.78 -26.04 22.00
C PRO A 544 -8.47 -26.57 22.60
N GLY A 545 -7.36 -25.88 22.30
CA GLY A 545 -6.00 -26.27 22.66
C GLY A 545 -5.27 -27.12 21.62
N THR A 546 -5.90 -27.43 20.46
CA THR A 546 -5.27 -28.25 19.42
C THR A 546 -3.96 -27.63 18.94
N THR A 547 -2.90 -28.44 18.96
CA THR A 547 -1.60 -28.13 18.36
C THR A 547 -1.33 -29.16 17.27
N TYR A 548 -0.98 -28.70 16.08
CA TYR A 548 -0.71 -29.56 14.93
C TYR A 548 0.79 -29.80 14.84
N THR A 549 1.20 -31.05 14.62
CA THR A 549 2.57 -31.39 14.25
C THR A 549 2.53 -32.28 13.03
N ILE A 550 3.06 -31.79 11.91
CA ILE A 550 3.05 -32.51 10.64
C ILE A 550 4.44 -32.48 9.99
N PRO A 551 4.88 -33.56 9.32
CA PRO A 551 5.88 -33.45 8.29
C PRO A 551 5.35 -32.54 7.17
N LEU A 552 6.21 -31.71 6.58
CA LEU A 552 5.84 -30.95 5.39
C LEU A 552 5.55 -31.93 4.24
N PRO A 553 4.40 -31.80 3.54
CA PRO A 553 4.07 -32.63 2.39
C PRO A 553 4.89 -32.23 1.16
N GLN A 554 4.97 -33.09 0.15
CA GLN A 554 5.44 -32.76 -1.18
C GLN A 554 4.67 -33.59 -2.18
N THR A 555 4.04 -32.96 -3.17
CA THR A 555 3.29 -33.71 -4.19
C THR A 555 4.21 -34.23 -5.29
N ILE A 556 4.08 -35.53 -5.58
CA ILE A 556 4.61 -36.18 -6.77
C ILE A 556 3.52 -36.15 -7.83
N TYR A 557 3.79 -35.51 -8.97
CA TYR A 557 2.82 -35.38 -10.05
C TYR A 557 3.02 -36.44 -11.12
N TYR A 558 1.90 -37.00 -11.59
CA TYR A 558 1.83 -37.82 -12.81
C TYR A 558 2.88 -38.92 -12.89
N GLU A 559 3.08 -39.66 -11.80
CA GLU A 559 3.92 -40.86 -11.85
C GLU A 559 3.20 -41.97 -12.61
N ARG A 560 3.88 -42.56 -13.60
CA ARG A 560 3.38 -43.77 -14.24
C ARG A 560 3.66 -44.98 -13.35
N ILE A 561 2.61 -45.69 -12.96
CA ILE A 561 2.71 -46.88 -12.10
C ILE A 561 2.42 -48.20 -12.83
N GLY A 562 1.78 -48.13 -14.00
CA GLY A 562 1.42 -49.32 -14.77
C GLY A 562 0.51 -49.01 -15.95
N ASP A 563 -0.11 -50.05 -16.50
CA ASP A 563 -1.15 -49.98 -17.52
C ASP A 563 -2.39 -50.72 -17.00
N SER A 564 -3.56 -50.10 -17.13
CA SER A 564 -4.85 -50.69 -16.76
C SER A 564 -5.45 -51.44 -17.94
N THR A 565 -6.03 -52.61 -17.67
CA THR A 565 -6.85 -53.37 -18.61
C THR A 565 -8.35 -53.18 -18.38
N ALA A 566 -8.74 -52.33 -17.41
CA ALA A 566 -10.10 -52.15 -16.91
C ALA A 566 -10.70 -53.46 -16.39
N ALA A 567 -9.94 -54.15 -15.53
CA ALA A 567 -10.32 -55.44 -14.98
C ALA A 567 -10.57 -55.31 -13.48
N THR A 568 -11.77 -55.66 -13.01
CA THR A 568 -12.15 -55.59 -11.60
C THR A 568 -11.11 -56.25 -10.69
N GLY A 569 -10.59 -55.51 -9.71
CA GLY A 569 -9.62 -56.02 -8.75
C GLY A 569 -8.17 -56.07 -9.26
N GLU A 570 -7.87 -55.59 -10.47
CA GLU A 570 -6.52 -55.60 -11.00
C GLU A 570 -5.57 -54.72 -10.19
N SER A 571 -4.31 -55.14 -10.10
CA SER A 571 -3.25 -54.30 -9.54
C SER A 571 -2.82 -53.32 -10.63
N LEU A 572 -3.05 -52.03 -10.39
CA LEU A 572 -2.71 -50.95 -11.32
C LEU A 572 -1.24 -50.56 -11.26
N GLY A 573 -0.54 -50.97 -10.19
CA GLY A 573 0.88 -50.77 -10.01
C GLY A 573 1.25 -50.36 -8.58
N THR A 574 2.50 -49.95 -8.40
CA THR A 574 3.02 -49.43 -7.13
C THR A 574 3.78 -48.14 -7.36
N THR A 575 3.55 -47.15 -6.51
CA THR A 575 4.31 -45.90 -6.49
C THR A 575 5.77 -46.11 -6.07
N SER A 576 6.65 -45.27 -6.62
CA SER A 576 8.09 -45.33 -6.43
C SER A 576 8.51 -44.83 -5.04
N ILE A 577 7.88 -43.78 -4.54
CA ILE A 577 8.17 -43.18 -3.23
C ILE A 577 7.15 -43.66 -2.20
N LYS A 578 7.65 -44.19 -1.09
CA LYS A 578 6.86 -44.75 0.00
C LYS A 578 7.57 -44.57 1.35
N PRO A 579 6.82 -44.49 2.47
CA PRO A 579 5.36 -44.39 2.51
C PRO A 579 4.87 -43.05 1.95
N HIS A 580 3.62 -42.99 1.52
CA HIS A 580 2.95 -41.73 1.20
C HIS A 580 2.85 -40.88 2.48
N TRP A 581 2.72 -39.57 2.29
CA TRP A 581 2.41 -38.65 3.38
C TRP A 581 1.12 -39.14 4.04
N ASN A 582 1.14 -39.38 5.35
CA ASN A 582 -0.02 -39.86 6.10
C ASN A 582 0.20 -39.57 7.59
N PRO A 583 0.20 -38.28 8.00
CA PRO A 583 0.30 -37.94 9.41
C PRO A 583 -0.80 -38.63 10.22
N ALA A 584 -0.53 -38.92 11.49
CA ALA A 584 -1.49 -39.57 12.38
C ALA A 584 -2.23 -38.54 13.25
N PRO A 585 -3.58 -38.60 13.38
CA PRO A 585 -4.50 -39.47 12.63
C PRO A 585 -4.59 -39.12 11.13
N PRO A 586 -4.98 -40.08 10.26
CA PRO A 586 -5.01 -39.87 8.81
C PRO A 586 -5.79 -38.62 8.40
N VAL A 587 -5.20 -37.88 7.47
CA VAL A 587 -5.75 -36.65 6.89
C VAL A 587 -6.36 -36.92 5.52
N LEU A 588 -7.18 -35.99 5.04
CA LEU A 588 -7.68 -36.01 3.67
C LEU A 588 -6.56 -35.54 2.74
N ILE A 589 -6.08 -36.44 1.89
CA ILE A 589 -4.97 -36.18 0.96
C ILE A 589 -5.53 -36.36 -0.43
N PRO A 590 -5.32 -35.42 -1.35
CA PRO A 590 -5.75 -35.57 -2.73
C PRO A 590 -4.76 -36.52 -3.42
N THR A 591 -5.04 -37.82 -3.37
CA THR A 591 -4.49 -38.75 -4.35
C THR A 591 -5.37 -38.66 -5.60
N SER A 592 -4.76 -38.49 -6.75
CA SER A 592 -5.47 -38.50 -8.02
C SER A 592 -4.95 -39.62 -8.89
N LEU A 593 -5.86 -40.37 -9.52
CA LEU A 593 -5.50 -41.33 -10.54
C LEU A 593 -6.13 -40.91 -11.86
N ILE A 594 -5.33 -40.88 -12.92
CA ILE A 594 -5.84 -40.68 -14.28
C ILE A 594 -5.32 -41.80 -15.18
N VAL A 595 -6.15 -42.18 -16.14
CA VAL A 595 -5.76 -43.12 -17.19
C VAL A 595 -5.68 -42.38 -18.50
N VAL A 596 -4.58 -42.59 -19.22
CA VAL A 596 -4.29 -41.87 -20.46
C VAL A 596 -3.92 -42.82 -21.59
N SER A 597 -4.21 -42.41 -22.82
CA SER A 597 -3.76 -43.07 -24.03
C SER A 597 -2.92 -42.13 -24.89
N VAL A 598 -2.00 -42.67 -25.67
CA VAL A 598 -1.11 -41.87 -26.54
C VAL A 598 -1.91 -41.37 -27.76
N SER A 599 -1.88 -40.06 -28.01
CA SER A 599 -2.48 -39.47 -29.21
C SER A 599 -1.46 -39.35 -30.35
N GLY A 600 -1.93 -39.17 -31.59
CA GLY A 600 -1.06 -39.04 -32.76
C GLY A 600 -0.30 -37.71 -32.88
N THR A 601 -0.70 -36.66 -32.16
CA THR A 601 -0.03 -35.34 -32.25
C THR A 601 1.28 -35.37 -31.48
N SER A 602 2.40 -35.23 -32.19
CA SER A 602 3.76 -35.26 -31.63
C SER A 602 4.64 -34.15 -32.17
N THR A 603 5.60 -33.76 -31.36
CA THR A 603 6.68 -32.82 -31.66
C THR A 603 7.98 -33.37 -31.05
N THR A 604 9.07 -32.64 -31.15
CA THR A 604 10.33 -33.00 -30.49
C THR A 604 10.89 -31.80 -29.74
N LEU A 605 11.68 -32.08 -28.71
CA LEU A 605 12.41 -31.06 -27.97
C LEU A 605 13.37 -30.30 -28.90
N ASN A 606 13.47 -28.99 -28.66
CA ASN A 606 14.37 -28.08 -29.35
C ASN A 606 15.38 -27.51 -28.34
N GLY A 607 16.38 -28.32 -28.04
CA GLY A 607 17.38 -28.09 -26.99
C GLY A 607 17.34 -29.13 -25.88
N ASP A 608 18.44 -29.20 -25.13
CA ASP A 608 18.52 -30.03 -23.92
C ASP A 608 17.77 -29.35 -22.77
N HIS A 609 17.09 -30.16 -21.96
CA HIS A 609 16.27 -29.72 -20.83
C HIS A 609 16.67 -30.47 -19.56
N PRO A 610 17.33 -29.83 -18.59
CA PRO A 610 17.73 -30.47 -17.35
C PRO A 610 16.53 -30.76 -16.43
N ALA A 611 16.70 -31.73 -15.52
CA ALA A 611 15.79 -31.94 -14.42
C ALA A 611 15.64 -30.66 -13.57
N GLY A 612 14.45 -30.46 -12.99
CA GLY A 612 14.09 -29.29 -12.20
C GLY A 612 13.42 -28.18 -13.00
N GLN A 613 13.46 -28.21 -14.35
CA GLN A 613 12.83 -27.19 -15.19
C GLN A 613 11.29 -27.35 -15.25
N ASN A 614 10.54 -26.25 -15.24
CA ASN A 614 9.06 -26.21 -15.25
C ASN A 614 8.45 -25.96 -16.65
N TYR A 615 9.25 -26.05 -17.70
CA TYR A 615 8.83 -25.92 -19.09
C TYR A 615 9.74 -26.74 -20.00
N ILE A 616 9.33 -26.91 -21.26
CA ILE A 616 10.15 -27.45 -22.35
C ILE A 616 10.04 -26.55 -23.58
N THR A 617 11.08 -26.54 -24.41
CA THR A 617 11.05 -25.91 -25.73
C THR A 617 10.90 -26.98 -26.79
N VAL A 618 9.97 -26.79 -27.72
CA VAL A 618 9.61 -27.77 -28.76
C VAL A 618 9.80 -27.19 -30.16
N ASN A 619 9.94 -28.05 -31.16
CA ASN A 619 10.08 -27.62 -32.56
C ASN A 619 8.79 -27.00 -33.12
N SER A 620 7.65 -27.45 -32.61
CA SER A 620 6.31 -26.92 -32.90
C SER A 620 5.39 -27.07 -31.69
N THR A 621 4.64 -26.02 -31.38
CA THR A 621 3.56 -26.01 -30.37
C THR A 621 2.18 -26.27 -30.98
N THR A 622 2.09 -26.48 -32.30
CA THR A 622 0.83 -26.75 -32.99
C THR A 622 0.17 -28.01 -32.42
N GLY A 623 -1.09 -27.87 -31.98
CA GLY A 623 -1.90 -28.98 -31.45
C GLY A 623 -1.79 -29.20 -29.94
N PHE A 624 -1.03 -28.37 -29.22
CA PHE A 624 -0.97 -28.32 -27.76
C PHE A 624 -1.72 -27.10 -27.22
N SER A 625 -2.44 -27.29 -26.13
CA SER A 625 -3.26 -26.30 -25.41
C SER A 625 -3.10 -26.47 -23.89
N ASP A 626 -3.48 -25.46 -23.11
CA ASP A 626 -3.69 -25.63 -21.66
C ASP A 626 -4.67 -26.78 -21.40
N GLY A 627 -4.38 -27.61 -20.40
CA GLY A 627 -5.14 -28.79 -20.06
C GLY A 627 -4.62 -30.08 -20.67
N ASP A 628 -3.80 -29.99 -21.72
CA ASP A 628 -3.33 -31.18 -22.41
C ASP A 628 -2.33 -31.98 -21.57
N TYR A 629 -2.52 -33.29 -21.51
CA TYR A 629 -1.51 -34.20 -20.97
C TYR A 629 -0.48 -34.54 -22.05
N ILE A 630 0.78 -34.67 -21.67
CA ILE A 630 1.88 -35.00 -22.56
C ILE A 630 2.76 -36.09 -21.95
N VAL A 631 3.40 -36.85 -22.83
CA VAL A 631 4.53 -37.72 -22.50
C VAL A 631 5.77 -37.22 -23.22
N ILE A 632 6.88 -37.13 -22.49
CA ILE A 632 8.22 -36.87 -23.00
C ILE A 632 8.98 -38.19 -22.99
N ASP A 633 9.75 -38.46 -24.04
CA ASP A 633 10.52 -39.71 -24.20
C ASP A 633 9.64 -40.97 -24.16
N ASN A 634 8.54 -40.96 -24.93
CA ASN A 634 7.58 -42.06 -24.96
C ASN A 634 8.24 -43.41 -25.30
N GLY A 635 8.21 -44.36 -24.36
CA GLY A 635 8.85 -45.67 -24.45
C GLY A 635 10.36 -45.67 -24.22
N GLY A 636 10.95 -44.54 -23.83
CA GLY A 636 12.37 -44.38 -23.54
C GLY A 636 12.72 -44.52 -22.04
N GLY A 637 14.00 -44.37 -21.73
CA GLY A 637 14.54 -44.56 -20.37
C GLY A 637 14.27 -43.39 -19.42
N SER A 638 13.83 -42.25 -19.95
CA SER A 638 13.46 -41.06 -19.19
C SER A 638 11.99 -40.70 -19.37
N GLU A 639 11.14 -41.68 -19.75
CA GLU A 639 9.72 -41.46 -20.01
C GLU A 639 9.04 -40.69 -18.86
N GLU A 640 8.45 -39.54 -19.18
CA GLU A 640 7.91 -38.60 -18.19
C GLU A 640 6.58 -38.01 -18.63
N TYR A 641 5.63 -37.92 -17.69
CA TYR A 641 4.26 -37.46 -17.94
C TYR A 641 4.00 -36.15 -17.22
N LEU A 642 3.38 -35.21 -17.92
CA LEU A 642 3.09 -33.87 -17.41
C LEU A 642 1.78 -33.35 -18.00
N ARG A 643 1.21 -32.32 -17.37
CA ARG A 643 0.09 -31.53 -17.91
C ARG A 643 0.61 -30.18 -18.38
N VAL A 644 0.18 -29.73 -19.55
CA VAL A 644 0.44 -28.39 -20.07
C VAL A 644 -0.45 -27.41 -19.30
N GLY A 645 0.18 -26.40 -18.70
CA GLY A 645 -0.51 -25.27 -18.05
C GLY A 645 -0.76 -24.12 -19.01
N TRP A 646 0.17 -23.80 -19.90
CA TRP A 646 -0.04 -22.85 -21.01
C TRP A 646 1.05 -22.98 -22.07
N VAL A 647 0.84 -22.32 -23.21
CA VAL A 647 1.64 -22.46 -24.43
C VAL A 647 2.21 -21.12 -24.90
N ASP A 648 3.53 -21.02 -24.99
CA ASP A 648 4.25 -19.94 -25.64
C ASP A 648 4.47 -20.28 -27.11
N THR A 649 3.60 -19.75 -27.97
CA THR A 649 3.72 -19.95 -29.42
C THR A 649 4.89 -19.18 -30.04
N THR A 650 5.33 -18.08 -29.41
CA THR A 650 6.41 -17.21 -29.91
C THR A 650 7.76 -17.87 -29.72
N ASN A 651 8.08 -18.34 -28.51
CA ASN A 651 9.35 -19.04 -28.23
C ASN A 651 9.22 -20.57 -28.28
N LYS A 652 8.04 -21.07 -28.69
CA LYS A 652 7.71 -22.49 -28.81
C LYS A 652 7.93 -23.27 -27.52
N ARG A 653 7.42 -22.76 -26.40
CA ARG A 653 7.54 -23.39 -25.08
C ARG A 653 6.22 -23.94 -24.59
N LEU A 654 6.26 -25.08 -23.92
CA LEU A 654 5.15 -25.65 -23.16
C LEU A 654 5.52 -25.56 -21.68
N PHE A 655 4.72 -24.83 -20.91
CA PHE A 655 4.89 -24.73 -19.46
C PHE A 655 3.99 -25.74 -18.75
N PHE A 656 4.45 -26.29 -17.63
CA PHE A 656 3.73 -27.33 -16.92
C PHE A 656 2.73 -26.75 -15.92
N GLY A 657 1.60 -27.44 -15.77
CA GLY A 657 0.56 -27.17 -14.79
C GLY A 657 0.29 -28.40 -13.93
N SER A 658 -0.44 -28.22 -12.84
CA SER A 658 -0.87 -29.32 -11.97
C SER A 658 -2.39 -29.57 -12.11
N ILE A 659 -2.86 -30.69 -11.58
CA ILE A 659 -4.29 -31.02 -11.50
C ILE A 659 -5.05 -30.22 -10.44
N LEU A 660 -4.34 -29.66 -9.46
CA LEU A 660 -4.93 -28.88 -8.37
C LEU A 660 -5.27 -27.46 -8.83
N LEU A 661 -4.93 -27.13 -10.09
CA LEU A 661 -5.10 -25.81 -10.67
C LEU A 661 -6.27 -25.80 -11.67
N ASP A 662 -7.38 -25.21 -11.23
CA ASP A 662 -8.05 -24.21 -12.07
C ASP A 662 -7.16 -22.95 -12.11
N ALA A 663 -7.18 -22.17 -13.19
CA ALA A 663 -6.21 -21.13 -13.59
C ALA A 663 -5.87 -19.99 -12.58
N ASP A 664 -6.40 -20.06 -11.37
CA ASP A 664 -6.58 -18.96 -10.43
C ASP A 664 -5.75 -19.10 -9.13
N ARG A 665 -5.05 -20.22 -8.89
CA ARG A 665 -4.27 -20.44 -7.66
C ARG A 665 -2.76 -20.43 -7.90
N ILE A 666 -2.00 -20.43 -6.78
CA ILE A 666 -0.54 -20.29 -6.77
C ILE A 666 0.04 -21.31 -7.74
N PRO A 667 0.96 -20.92 -8.65
CA PRO A 667 1.55 -21.86 -9.59
C PRO A 667 2.49 -22.83 -8.87
N VAL A 668 1.94 -23.85 -8.21
CA VAL A 668 2.69 -25.08 -7.91
C VAL A 668 2.82 -25.82 -9.24
N GLN A 669 3.86 -25.47 -9.99
CA GLN A 669 4.12 -26.04 -11.31
C GLN A 669 5.01 -27.27 -11.13
N PRO A 670 4.62 -28.44 -11.64
CA PRO A 670 5.50 -29.59 -11.69
C PRO A 670 6.78 -29.24 -12.45
N SER A 671 7.89 -29.85 -12.05
CA SER A 671 9.16 -29.76 -12.76
C SER A 671 9.55 -31.11 -13.36
N LEU A 672 10.41 -31.08 -14.38
CA LEU A 672 11.01 -32.28 -14.94
C LEU A 672 11.75 -33.06 -13.85
N ARG A 673 11.40 -34.33 -13.67
CA ARG A 673 12.16 -35.26 -12.81
C ARG A 673 13.42 -35.73 -13.50
N PHE A 674 13.40 -35.83 -14.83
CA PHE A 674 14.52 -36.31 -15.62
C PHE A 674 15.08 -35.22 -16.55
N ALA A 675 16.36 -35.33 -16.87
CA ALA A 675 16.93 -34.55 -17.96
C ALA A 675 16.57 -35.19 -19.29
N HIS A 676 16.16 -34.37 -20.26
CA HIS A 676 15.78 -34.81 -21.60
C HIS A 676 16.67 -34.14 -22.64
N ASN A 677 17.15 -34.91 -23.61
CA ASN A 677 18.05 -34.41 -24.64
C ASN A 677 17.28 -33.76 -25.80
N ASN A 678 17.97 -32.89 -26.54
CA ASN A 678 17.46 -32.33 -27.77
C ASN A 678 16.99 -33.43 -28.74
N GLY A 679 15.83 -33.23 -29.36
CA GLY A 679 15.24 -34.19 -30.29
C GLY A 679 14.40 -35.30 -29.65
N THR A 680 14.38 -35.42 -28.31
CA THR A 680 13.47 -36.34 -27.60
C THR A 680 12.00 -36.07 -27.99
N SER A 681 11.21 -37.14 -28.08
CA SER A 681 9.79 -37.06 -28.47
C SER A 681 8.95 -36.38 -27.39
N VAL A 682 7.98 -35.58 -27.82
CA VAL A 682 6.93 -35.02 -26.97
C VAL A 682 5.59 -35.30 -27.64
N THR A 683 4.76 -36.12 -27.00
CA THR A 683 3.51 -36.59 -27.59
C THR A 683 2.35 -36.22 -26.70
N LYS A 684 1.29 -35.66 -27.29
CA LYS A 684 0.03 -35.37 -26.59
C LYS A 684 -0.68 -36.67 -26.22
N LEU A 685 -1.34 -36.67 -25.08
CA LEU A 685 -2.11 -37.79 -24.54
C LEU A 685 -3.60 -37.45 -24.51
N ASN A 686 -4.44 -38.47 -24.65
CA ASN A 686 -5.88 -38.36 -24.41
C ASN A 686 -6.19 -38.85 -23.00
N LEU A 687 -6.94 -38.04 -22.24
CA LEU A 687 -7.54 -38.48 -20.98
C LEU A 687 -8.61 -39.53 -21.28
N VAL A 688 -8.46 -40.73 -20.71
CA VAL A 688 -9.40 -41.85 -20.86
C VAL A 688 -10.40 -41.83 -19.72
N ALA A 689 -9.91 -41.73 -18.48
CA ALA A 689 -10.73 -41.68 -17.28
C ALA A 689 -9.98 -40.96 -16.14
N THR A 690 -10.76 -40.54 -15.14
CA THR A 690 -10.29 -40.06 -13.83
C THR A 690 -10.84 -41.01 -12.77
N GLY A 691 -10.00 -41.44 -11.84
CA GLY A 691 -10.40 -42.23 -10.69
C GLY A 691 -10.50 -41.36 -9.44
N ASP A 692 -11.51 -41.63 -8.62
CA ASP A 692 -11.60 -41.16 -7.23
C ASP A 692 -11.16 -42.28 -6.26
N GLU A 693 -10.37 -41.92 -5.24
CA GLU A 693 -9.88 -42.87 -4.22
C GLU A 693 -11.06 -43.31 -3.33
N ASP A 694 -11.12 -44.59 -2.95
CA ASP A 694 -12.01 -45.05 -1.88
C ASP A 694 -11.50 -44.56 -0.52
N THR A 695 -12.19 -43.58 0.07
CA THR A 695 -11.76 -42.93 1.32
C THR A 695 -12.43 -43.48 2.58
N ASP A 696 -13.50 -44.28 2.46
CA ASP A 696 -14.44 -44.48 3.57
C ASP A 696 -14.78 -45.96 3.77
N GLY A 697 -14.10 -46.63 4.70
CA GLY A 697 -14.51 -47.94 5.23
C GLY A 697 -15.84 -47.93 6.02
N GLY A 698 -16.88 -47.22 5.55
CA GLY A 698 -18.19 -47.12 6.18
C GLY A 698 -19.28 -46.23 5.54
N GLY A 699 -19.06 -45.60 4.37
CA GLY A 699 -20.08 -44.83 3.61
C GLY A 699 -20.48 -45.53 2.31
N PRO A 700 -21.51 -45.08 1.54
CA PRO A 700 -21.82 -45.70 0.26
C PRO A 700 -20.66 -45.51 -0.73
N ASP A 701 -19.91 -46.59 -0.98
CA ASP A 701 -18.74 -46.69 -1.85
C ASP A 701 -18.94 -46.00 -3.22
N THR A 702 -18.12 -45.00 -3.54
CA THR A 702 -18.03 -44.40 -4.89
C THR A 702 -16.60 -44.35 -5.44
N GLY A 703 -15.60 -44.93 -4.75
CA GLY A 703 -14.21 -44.94 -5.19
C GLY A 703 -13.95 -45.99 -6.28
N ASN A 704 -13.16 -45.63 -7.29
CA ASN A 704 -12.83 -46.52 -8.42
C ASN A 704 -11.53 -47.30 -8.16
N TYR A 705 -10.72 -46.89 -7.17
CA TYR A 705 -9.45 -47.51 -6.81
C TYR A 705 -9.12 -47.35 -5.32
N THR A 706 -8.25 -48.22 -4.78
CA THR A 706 -7.63 -48.09 -3.45
C THR A 706 -6.14 -47.78 -3.54
N VAL A 707 -5.60 -47.14 -2.51
CA VAL A 707 -4.15 -46.90 -2.34
C VAL A 707 -3.71 -47.34 -0.95
N ASP A 708 -2.81 -48.32 -0.89
CA ASP A 708 -2.08 -48.61 0.35
C ASP A 708 -0.95 -47.59 0.52
N ARG A 709 -1.16 -46.60 1.39
CA ARG A 709 -0.20 -45.52 1.64
C ARG A 709 1.12 -45.97 2.27
N THR A 710 1.17 -47.18 2.84
CA THR A 710 2.41 -47.72 3.41
C THR A 710 3.26 -48.38 2.33
N THR A 711 2.65 -49.21 1.49
CA THR A 711 3.35 -49.98 0.46
C THR A 711 3.39 -49.28 -0.90
N GLY A 712 2.54 -48.28 -1.09
CA GLY A 712 2.34 -47.55 -2.34
C GLY A 712 1.52 -48.33 -3.39
N ALA A 713 0.90 -49.45 -3.01
CA ALA A 713 0.15 -50.31 -3.92
C ALA A 713 -1.20 -49.72 -4.31
N VAL A 714 -1.54 -49.80 -5.59
CA VAL A 714 -2.78 -49.27 -6.16
C VAL A 714 -3.59 -50.39 -6.79
N GLN A 715 -4.87 -50.48 -6.46
CA GLN A 715 -5.76 -51.54 -6.93
C GLN A 715 -7.10 -50.97 -7.43
N GLU A 716 -7.57 -51.45 -8.59
CA GLU A 716 -8.90 -51.13 -9.12
C GLU A 716 -10.01 -51.81 -8.30
N ILE A 717 -11.08 -51.08 -7.98
CA ILE A 717 -12.23 -51.61 -7.20
C ILE A 717 -13.33 -52.07 -8.14
N THR A 718 -13.79 -51.19 -9.03
CA THR A 718 -14.86 -51.43 -10.01
C THR A 718 -14.27 -51.52 -11.41
N GLY A 719 -14.33 -52.69 -12.05
CA GLY A 719 -13.75 -52.97 -13.39
C GLY A 719 -14.35 -52.21 -14.57
N GLN A 720 -15.00 -51.07 -14.36
CA GLN A 720 -15.61 -50.25 -15.43
C GLN A 720 -15.19 -48.77 -15.38
N ASP A 721 -14.54 -48.30 -14.32
CA ASP A 721 -14.47 -46.85 -14.07
C ASP A 721 -13.09 -46.21 -14.29
N VAL A 722 -11.98 -46.98 -14.34
CA VAL A 722 -10.64 -46.44 -14.67
C VAL A 722 -10.24 -46.60 -16.14
N GLY A 723 -10.93 -47.45 -16.92
CA GLY A 723 -10.72 -47.57 -18.37
C GLY A 723 -9.33 -48.13 -18.78
N THR A 724 -9.13 -48.42 -20.07
CA THR A 724 -7.88 -49.03 -20.56
C THR A 724 -6.85 -47.99 -20.96
N GLY A 725 -5.63 -48.08 -20.43
CA GLY A 725 -4.54 -47.17 -20.78
C GLY A 725 -3.42 -47.12 -19.74
N ARG A 726 -2.53 -46.13 -19.88
CA ARG A 726 -1.42 -45.90 -18.94
C ARG A 726 -1.98 -45.26 -17.67
N VAL A 727 -1.61 -45.80 -16.52
CA VAL A 727 -2.07 -45.31 -15.21
C VAL A 727 -1.05 -44.30 -14.67
N LEU A 728 -1.52 -43.07 -14.48
CA LEU A 728 -0.75 -42.01 -13.85
C LEU A 728 -1.38 -41.66 -12.51
N ILE A 729 -0.54 -41.56 -11.48
CA ILE A 729 -0.97 -41.18 -10.13
C ILE A 729 -0.23 -39.94 -9.66
N SER A 730 -0.95 -39.05 -8.99
CA SER A 730 -0.34 -37.96 -8.22
C SER A 730 -0.66 -38.18 -6.74
N TYR A 731 0.35 -38.06 -5.88
CA TYR A 731 0.26 -38.40 -4.45
C TYR A 731 1.26 -37.58 -3.65
N ALA A 732 0.97 -37.38 -2.35
CA ALA A 732 1.85 -36.64 -1.47
C ALA A 732 2.84 -37.57 -0.74
N VAL A 733 4.06 -37.08 -0.51
CA VAL A 733 5.12 -37.72 0.29
C VAL A 733 5.67 -36.73 1.31
N ASN A 734 6.57 -37.14 2.20
CA ASN A 734 7.29 -36.19 3.03
C ASN A 734 8.25 -35.36 2.16
N PHE A 735 8.17 -34.04 2.27
CA PHE A 735 9.17 -33.14 1.70
C PHE A 735 10.55 -33.50 2.23
N THR A 736 11.51 -33.58 1.31
CA THR A 736 12.93 -33.77 1.61
C THR A 736 13.71 -32.59 1.05
N VAL A 737 14.57 -31.97 1.86
CA VAL A 737 15.40 -30.84 1.45
C VAL A 737 16.25 -31.24 0.24
N PRO A 738 16.08 -30.58 -0.92
CA PRO A 738 16.78 -30.98 -2.13
C PRO A 738 18.27 -30.59 -2.06
N ALA A 739 19.12 -31.30 -2.79
CA ALA A 739 20.53 -30.95 -2.91
C ALA A 739 20.79 -29.70 -3.77
N LYS A 740 19.84 -29.35 -4.62
CA LYS A 740 19.91 -28.21 -5.53
C LYS A 740 18.65 -27.36 -5.42
N TYR A 741 18.80 -26.06 -5.65
CA TYR A 741 17.65 -25.17 -5.72
C TYR A 741 16.74 -25.54 -6.89
N PRO A 742 15.42 -25.64 -6.66
CA PRO A 742 14.44 -25.84 -7.73
C PRO A 742 14.30 -24.58 -8.60
N THR A 743 13.48 -24.68 -9.65
CA THR A 743 13.03 -23.51 -10.41
C THR A 743 12.38 -22.46 -9.53
N THR A 744 12.67 -21.20 -9.82
CA THR A 744 11.98 -20.06 -9.18
C THR A 744 10.56 -19.88 -9.73
N PHE A 745 9.76 -19.02 -9.11
CA PHE A 745 8.37 -18.82 -9.53
C PHE A 745 8.31 -18.14 -10.90
N ASN A 746 7.44 -18.65 -11.78
CA ASN A 746 7.33 -18.23 -13.18
C ASN A 746 8.70 -18.20 -13.91
N SER A 747 9.62 -19.10 -13.53
CA SER A 747 10.98 -19.15 -14.08
C SER A 747 10.96 -19.24 -15.61
N SER A 748 11.84 -18.48 -16.24
CA SER A 748 12.16 -18.60 -17.66
C SER A 748 13.67 -18.44 -17.91
N PRO A 749 14.16 -18.68 -19.14
CA PRO A 749 15.53 -18.35 -19.56
C PRO A 749 15.85 -16.85 -19.54
N ASP A 750 14.84 -15.99 -19.47
CA ASP A 750 15.00 -14.56 -19.67
C ASP A 750 15.67 -13.87 -18.49
N LEU A 751 15.54 -14.45 -17.28
CA LEU A 751 16.35 -14.12 -16.10
C LEU A 751 17.33 -15.26 -15.78
N ASP A 752 18.63 -14.94 -15.84
CA ASP A 752 19.74 -15.85 -15.58
C ASP A 752 20.37 -15.59 -14.19
N GLU A 753 21.52 -16.22 -13.92
CA GLU A 753 22.26 -16.04 -12.66
C GLU A 753 22.69 -14.58 -12.40
N THR A 754 22.77 -13.73 -13.43
CA THR A 754 23.09 -12.30 -13.28
C THR A 754 21.96 -11.51 -12.62
N TRP A 755 20.79 -12.12 -12.44
CA TRP A 755 19.67 -11.62 -11.64
C TRP A 755 19.59 -12.27 -10.25
N GLY A 756 20.61 -13.03 -9.85
CA GLY A 756 20.72 -13.71 -8.56
C GLY A 756 20.00 -15.06 -8.50
N LYS A 757 19.53 -15.57 -9.64
CA LYS A 757 18.80 -16.85 -9.77
C LYS A 757 19.75 -18.03 -9.50
N TRP A 758 19.41 -18.89 -8.55
CA TRP A 758 20.24 -20.03 -8.15
C TRP A 758 19.70 -21.39 -8.59
N GLU A 759 18.69 -21.43 -9.45
CA GLU A 759 18.14 -22.66 -10.02
C GLU A 759 19.24 -23.63 -10.51
N GLY A 760 19.19 -24.88 -10.05
CA GLY A 760 20.16 -25.93 -10.39
C GLY A 760 21.51 -25.87 -9.68
N LYS A 761 21.76 -24.81 -8.88
CA LYS A 761 22.93 -24.67 -8.00
C LYS A 761 22.71 -25.39 -6.67
N SER A 762 23.80 -25.74 -6.00
CA SER A 762 23.79 -26.45 -4.72
C SER A 762 23.07 -25.65 -3.63
N VAL A 763 22.28 -26.31 -2.78
CA VAL A 763 21.72 -25.65 -1.58
C VAL A 763 22.84 -25.31 -0.60
N VAL A 764 22.77 -24.14 0.05
CA VAL A 764 23.85 -23.61 0.89
C VAL A 764 23.44 -23.48 2.35
N ASP A 765 24.41 -23.56 3.25
CA ASP A 765 24.18 -23.37 4.67
C ASP A 765 23.72 -21.92 4.96
N GLY A 766 22.72 -21.74 5.82
CA GLY A 766 22.26 -20.40 6.20
C GLY A 766 20.94 -20.35 6.96
N THR A 767 20.41 -19.13 7.09
CA THR A 767 19.08 -18.89 7.65
C THR A 767 18.02 -18.95 6.55
N TYR A 768 17.05 -19.84 6.69
CA TYR A 768 15.90 -19.99 5.81
C TYR A 768 14.63 -19.57 6.52
N ARG A 769 13.62 -19.18 5.77
CA ARG A 769 12.31 -18.78 6.31
C ARG A 769 11.23 -19.66 5.74
N ILE A 770 10.37 -20.20 6.59
CA ILE A 770 9.08 -20.75 6.19
C ILE A 770 7.99 -19.70 6.41
N GLY A 771 7.08 -19.61 5.44
CA GLY A 771 5.79 -18.95 5.59
C GLY A 771 4.66 -19.97 5.43
N MET A 772 3.68 -19.92 6.34
CA MET A 772 2.42 -20.66 6.28
C MET A 772 1.27 -19.67 6.25
N PHE A 773 0.35 -19.80 5.31
CA PHE A 773 -0.78 -18.88 5.18
C PHE A 773 -2.01 -19.57 4.59
N SER A 774 -3.16 -18.93 4.78
CA SER A 774 -4.44 -19.29 4.18
C SER A 774 -5.26 -18.01 4.10
N PHE A 775 -6.48 -18.12 3.60
CA PHE A 775 -7.53 -17.15 3.80
C PHE A 775 -8.80 -17.83 4.33
N SER A 776 -9.68 -17.03 4.92
CA SER A 776 -11.08 -17.39 5.20
C SER A 776 -11.99 -16.63 4.24
N LEU A 777 -13.24 -17.07 4.13
CA LEU A 777 -14.27 -16.41 3.33
C LEU A 777 -15.42 -15.96 4.22
N ILE A 778 -15.85 -14.72 4.05
CA ILE A 778 -17.07 -14.21 4.67
C ILE A 778 -17.98 -13.60 3.60
N ASN A 779 -19.25 -13.97 3.66
CA ASN A 779 -20.31 -13.38 2.85
C ASN A 779 -21.06 -12.36 3.71
N ILE A 780 -21.24 -11.16 3.22
CA ILE A 780 -21.94 -10.07 3.92
C ILE A 780 -23.15 -9.65 3.12
N LYS A 781 -24.31 -9.61 3.78
CA LYS A 781 -25.57 -9.15 3.21
C LYS A 781 -25.60 -7.64 3.06
N THR A 782 -26.60 -7.15 2.33
CA THR A 782 -26.90 -5.71 2.17
C THR A 782 -27.21 -4.98 3.48
N ASP A 783 -27.76 -5.68 4.49
CA ASP A 783 -27.97 -5.13 5.83
C ASP A 783 -26.67 -5.09 6.68
N GLY A 784 -25.56 -5.57 6.15
CA GLY A 784 -24.23 -5.64 6.78
C GLY A 784 -24.05 -6.80 7.77
N THR A 785 -24.98 -7.75 7.85
CA THR A 785 -24.82 -8.97 8.64
C THR A 785 -24.13 -10.09 7.84
N LYS A 786 -23.61 -11.11 8.53
CA LYS A 786 -23.07 -12.31 7.85
C LYS A 786 -24.16 -13.09 7.15
N ASP A 787 -23.86 -13.55 5.95
CA ASP A 787 -24.66 -14.53 5.24
C ASP A 787 -24.09 -15.95 5.39
N SER A 788 -24.89 -16.94 4.99
CA SER A 788 -24.51 -18.33 4.91
C SER A 788 -23.41 -18.59 3.87
N PHE A 789 -22.65 -19.66 4.10
CA PHE A 789 -21.60 -20.19 3.24
C PHE A 789 -21.87 -21.69 3.01
N PRO A 790 -21.58 -22.27 1.83
CA PRO A 790 -21.03 -21.63 0.63
C PRO A 790 -22.07 -20.95 -0.27
N VAL A 791 -23.36 -21.19 -0.04
CA VAL A 791 -24.47 -20.64 -0.83
C VAL A 791 -25.11 -19.49 -0.07
N PRO A 792 -24.89 -18.22 -0.47
CA PRO A 792 -25.52 -17.06 0.16
C PRO A 792 -27.04 -17.03 -0.06
N THR A 793 -27.75 -16.39 0.87
CA THR A 793 -29.22 -16.18 0.78
C THR A 793 -29.58 -14.83 0.17
N ASP A 794 -28.71 -13.82 0.30
CA ASP A 794 -28.90 -12.50 -0.28
C ASP A 794 -28.30 -12.46 -1.70
N PRO A 795 -29.07 -12.15 -2.77
CA PRO A 795 -28.53 -12.05 -4.13
C PRO A 795 -27.56 -10.87 -4.31
N ASP A 796 -27.62 -9.87 -3.43
CA ASP A 796 -26.77 -8.69 -3.43
C ASP A 796 -25.60 -8.81 -2.44
N TYR A 797 -25.27 -10.01 -1.96
CA TYR A 797 -24.16 -10.21 -1.03
C TYR A 797 -22.80 -9.75 -1.57
N THR A 798 -21.88 -9.39 -0.67
CA THR A 798 -20.46 -9.17 -0.96
C THR A 798 -19.62 -10.25 -0.31
N GLN A 799 -18.78 -10.92 -1.08
CA GLN A 799 -17.80 -11.89 -0.57
C GLN A 799 -16.46 -11.20 -0.32
N TYR A 800 -15.88 -11.48 0.84
CA TYR A 800 -14.55 -10.99 1.19
C TYR A 800 -13.60 -12.16 1.43
N PHE A 801 -12.38 -12.00 0.93
CA PHE A 801 -11.25 -12.84 1.29
C PHE A 801 -10.55 -12.24 2.50
N VAL A 802 -10.41 -13.03 3.56
CA VAL A 802 -9.69 -12.63 4.77
C VAL A 802 -8.37 -13.38 4.83
N GLY A 803 -7.29 -12.76 4.36
CA GLY A 803 -5.95 -13.33 4.48
C GLY A 803 -5.53 -13.51 5.93
N SER A 804 -4.91 -14.65 6.24
CA SER A 804 -4.40 -14.94 7.57
C SER A 804 -3.26 -13.98 7.96
N ASN A 805 -3.13 -13.67 9.25
CA ASN A 805 -1.81 -13.40 9.83
C ASN A 805 -0.95 -14.67 9.64
N PRO A 806 0.10 -14.60 8.80
CA PRO A 806 0.84 -15.78 8.39
C PRO A 806 1.74 -16.31 9.51
N GLY A 807 1.91 -17.62 9.55
CA GLY A 807 2.90 -18.27 10.40
C GLY A 807 4.27 -18.11 9.76
N ILE A 808 5.10 -17.23 10.32
CA ILE A 808 6.47 -16.99 9.84
C ILE A 808 7.47 -17.53 10.86
N LYS A 809 8.45 -18.30 10.39
CA LYS A 809 9.54 -18.79 11.25
C LYS A 809 10.84 -18.89 10.48
N ASP A 810 11.92 -18.37 11.06
CA ASP A 810 13.28 -18.57 10.56
C ASP A 810 13.90 -19.81 11.21
N PHE A 811 14.69 -20.57 10.43
CA PHE A 811 15.42 -21.74 10.89
C PHE A 811 16.79 -21.86 10.20
N LEU A 812 17.67 -22.69 10.76
CA LEU A 812 18.98 -22.98 10.19
C LEU A 812 18.88 -24.19 9.29
N LEU A 813 19.42 -24.07 8.08
CA LEU A 813 19.64 -25.18 7.16
C LEU A 813 21.15 -25.35 6.98
N GLY A 814 21.62 -26.58 7.07
CA GLY A 814 23.01 -26.95 6.82
C GLY A 814 23.87 -27.07 8.08
N THR A 815 24.94 -27.84 7.96
CA THR A 815 25.79 -28.26 9.10
C THR A 815 26.57 -27.09 9.73
N SER A 816 26.98 -26.11 8.93
CA SER A 816 27.81 -24.97 9.33
C SER A 816 26.99 -23.78 9.82
N ALA A 817 25.67 -23.79 9.60
CA ALA A 817 24.78 -22.75 10.07
C ALA A 817 24.61 -22.84 11.59
N THR A 818 24.89 -21.74 12.30
CA THR A 818 24.90 -21.71 13.79
C THR A 818 24.13 -20.54 14.38
N THR A 819 23.75 -19.54 13.59
CA THR A 819 23.07 -18.33 14.08
C THR A 819 21.99 -17.90 13.09
N ILE A 820 20.80 -17.63 13.60
CA ILE A 820 19.69 -17.08 12.82
C ILE A 820 19.99 -15.61 12.51
N ASN A 821 20.08 -15.29 11.22
CA ASN A 821 20.16 -13.93 10.71
C ASN A 821 19.01 -13.70 9.73
N PRO A 822 17.89 -13.08 10.16
CA PRO A 822 16.74 -12.84 9.29
C PRO A 822 17.00 -11.87 8.12
N ASN A 823 18.09 -11.10 8.18
CA ASN A 823 18.45 -10.04 7.24
C ASN A 823 17.34 -8.98 7.07
N GLU A 824 16.89 -8.40 8.18
CA GLU A 824 15.83 -7.37 8.20
C GLU A 824 16.32 -6.02 7.68
N ILE A 825 16.12 -5.78 6.38
CA ILE A 825 16.40 -4.49 5.72
C ILE A 825 15.20 -3.53 5.82
N VAL A 826 13.99 -4.08 5.86
CA VAL A 826 12.69 -3.38 5.90
C VAL A 826 11.80 -4.11 6.91
N LYS A 827 10.91 -3.37 7.61
CA LYS A 827 9.94 -3.91 8.56
C LYS A 827 8.51 -3.75 8.07
N GLY A 828 7.63 -4.68 8.41
CA GLY A 828 6.20 -4.62 8.06
C GLY A 828 5.47 -3.42 8.68
N GLU A 829 5.87 -2.98 9.87
CA GLU A 829 5.34 -1.77 10.53
C GLU A 829 5.47 -0.52 9.66
N ASN A 830 6.57 -0.41 8.91
CA ASN A 830 6.81 0.71 8.00
C ASN A 830 5.83 0.71 6.82
N CYS A 831 5.42 -0.47 6.33
CA CYS A 831 4.39 -0.59 5.30
C CYS A 831 3.02 -0.21 5.87
N ASN A 832 2.70 -0.69 7.07
CA ASN A 832 1.41 -0.45 7.74
C ASN A 832 1.24 1.00 8.20
N ALA A 833 2.31 1.80 8.27
CA ALA A 833 2.24 3.24 8.49
C ALA A 833 1.33 3.93 7.46
N CYS A 834 1.42 3.55 6.17
CA CYS A 834 0.51 4.09 5.15
C CYS A 834 -0.67 3.14 4.87
N HIS A 835 -0.42 1.83 4.81
CA HIS A 835 -1.43 0.87 4.37
C HIS A 835 -2.46 0.50 5.45
N GLY A 836 -2.20 0.79 6.73
CA GLY A 836 -2.96 0.28 7.88
C GLY A 836 -2.69 -1.21 8.10
N GLN A 837 -3.03 -2.02 7.11
CA GLN A 837 -2.71 -3.45 7.04
C GLN A 837 -2.39 -3.81 5.59
N LEU A 838 -1.11 -4.06 5.29
CA LEU A 838 -0.69 -4.41 3.94
C LEU A 838 -1.33 -5.74 3.51
N MET A 839 -2.12 -5.67 2.45
CA MET A 839 -2.78 -6.81 1.81
C MET A 839 -2.55 -6.78 0.30
N ALA A 840 -2.45 -7.95 -0.31
CA ALA A 840 -2.25 -8.11 -1.75
C ALA A 840 -2.97 -9.38 -2.26
N HIS A 841 -3.01 -9.54 -3.58
CA HIS A 841 -3.68 -10.67 -4.25
C HIS A 841 -5.16 -10.82 -3.85
N GLY A 842 -5.92 -9.72 -3.94
CA GLY A 842 -7.36 -9.73 -3.62
C GLY A 842 -7.67 -9.97 -2.14
N GLY A 843 -6.74 -9.61 -1.23
CA GLY A 843 -6.93 -9.76 0.22
C GLY A 843 -6.52 -11.11 0.80
N THR A 844 -6.11 -12.07 -0.03
CA THR A 844 -5.72 -13.42 0.42
C THR A 844 -4.31 -13.52 1.02
N ARG A 845 -3.42 -12.54 0.73
CA ARG A 845 -2.10 -12.45 1.34
C ARG A 845 -1.96 -11.16 2.12
N LYS A 846 -1.40 -11.27 3.31
CA LYS A 846 -1.19 -10.17 4.26
C LYS A 846 0.20 -10.31 4.89
N ASP A 847 0.72 -9.18 5.36
CA ASP A 847 2.00 -9.05 6.05
C ASP A 847 3.24 -9.11 5.14
N PHE A 848 4.15 -8.16 5.36
CA PHE A 848 5.38 -8.01 4.59
C PHE A 848 6.31 -9.23 4.72
N ASN A 849 6.36 -9.87 5.89
CA ASN A 849 7.23 -11.03 6.10
C ASN A 849 6.77 -12.24 5.32
N LEU A 850 5.48 -12.36 4.98
CA LEU A 850 5.02 -13.34 4.01
C LEU A 850 5.40 -12.92 2.59
N CYS A 851 5.14 -11.66 2.22
CA CYS A 851 5.47 -11.16 0.88
C CYS A 851 6.94 -11.41 0.50
N ILE A 852 7.87 -11.22 1.45
CA ILE A 852 9.30 -11.42 1.19
C ILE A 852 9.72 -12.91 1.07
N VAL A 853 8.90 -13.87 1.50
CA VAL A 853 9.19 -15.29 1.27
C VAL A 853 9.12 -15.60 -0.23
N CYS A 854 8.11 -15.06 -0.93
CA CYS A 854 7.95 -15.22 -2.37
C CYS A 854 8.69 -14.13 -3.16
N HIS A 855 8.38 -12.85 -2.93
CA HIS A 855 8.97 -11.73 -3.67
C HIS A 855 10.42 -11.45 -3.27
N GLY A 856 10.92 -11.97 -2.15
CA GLY A 856 12.36 -11.91 -1.87
C GLY A 856 13.17 -12.81 -2.79
N SER A 857 12.55 -13.82 -3.41
CA SER A 857 13.22 -14.83 -4.21
C SER A 857 13.80 -14.27 -5.51
N SER A 858 15.09 -14.46 -5.76
CA SER A 858 15.77 -13.99 -6.98
C SER A 858 15.13 -14.59 -8.24
N GLY A 859 15.23 -13.84 -9.35
CA GLY A 859 14.86 -14.36 -10.67
C GLY A 859 13.37 -14.65 -10.85
N ILE A 860 12.50 -14.26 -9.90
CA ILE A 860 11.06 -14.35 -10.06
C ILE A 860 10.58 -13.34 -11.12
N GLU A 861 9.67 -13.79 -11.99
CA GLU A 861 9.02 -13.00 -13.03
C GLU A 861 7.51 -12.90 -12.77
N ASP A 862 6.86 -11.91 -13.38
CA ASP A 862 5.39 -11.91 -13.52
C ASP A 862 4.96 -13.07 -14.43
N ARG A 863 3.65 -13.29 -14.61
CA ARG A 863 3.19 -14.31 -15.55
C ARG A 863 3.37 -13.80 -16.98
N PRO A 864 4.26 -14.36 -17.80
CA PRO A 864 4.41 -13.91 -19.18
C PRO A 864 3.11 -14.14 -19.98
N GLN A 865 2.68 -13.13 -20.73
CA GLN A 865 1.55 -13.24 -21.67
C GLN A 865 1.94 -14.05 -22.90
N TYR A 866 1.86 -15.36 -22.76
CA TYR A 866 1.95 -16.30 -23.84
C TYR A 866 0.53 -16.61 -24.36
N SER A 867 0.34 -16.63 -25.67
CA SER A 867 -0.98 -16.60 -26.33
C SER A 867 -2.00 -17.56 -25.70
N ILE A 868 -3.04 -17.00 -25.08
CA ILE A 868 -4.17 -17.76 -24.55
C ILE A 868 -5.07 -18.14 -25.75
N ASN A 869 -4.87 -19.32 -26.33
CA ASN A 869 -5.89 -19.94 -27.19
C ASN A 869 -6.83 -20.78 -26.30
N ASN A 870 -7.55 -20.16 -25.36
CA ASN A 870 -8.55 -20.85 -24.54
C ASN A 870 -9.96 -20.34 -24.86
N PRO A 871 -10.75 -21.04 -25.70
CA PRO A 871 -12.14 -20.70 -25.99
C PRO A 871 -13.14 -21.07 -24.87
N SER A 872 -12.67 -21.61 -23.73
CA SER A 872 -13.50 -22.20 -22.67
C SER A 872 -13.34 -21.59 -21.27
N SER A 873 -12.62 -20.46 -21.13
CA SER A 873 -12.59 -19.76 -19.83
C SER A 873 -13.97 -19.14 -19.52
N PRO A 874 -14.57 -19.43 -18.34
CA PRO A 874 -15.89 -18.93 -17.96
C PRO A 874 -15.88 -17.46 -17.51
N VAL A 875 -14.74 -16.78 -17.54
CA VAL A 875 -14.67 -15.31 -17.34
C VAL A 875 -14.84 -14.64 -18.71
N PRO A 876 -15.80 -13.70 -18.89
CA PRO A 876 -16.00 -13.02 -20.15
C PRO A 876 -14.72 -12.33 -20.63
N VAL A 877 -14.24 -12.76 -21.79
CA VAL A 877 -13.21 -12.09 -22.58
C VAL A 877 -13.60 -10.65 -22.90
N GLY A 878 -13.02 -9.73 -22.16
CA GLY A 878 -12.49 -8.48 -22.69
C GLY A 878 -11.24 -8.17 -21.89
N PRO A 879 -10.06 -8.04 -22.52
CA PRO A 879 -9.83 -6.86 -23.37
C PRO A 879 -9.00 -7.20 -24.67
N PRO A 880 -8.66 -6.23 -25.56
CA PRO A 880 -8.32 -6.46 -26.98
C PRO A 880 -6.97 -7.17 -27.26
N PRO A 881 -6.70 -7.64 -28.51
CA PRO A 881 -5.48 -8.40 -28.90
C PRO A 881 -4.16 -7.60 -28.90
N SER A 882 -4.01 -6.60 -28.03
CA SER A 882 -2.83 -5.73 -27.95
C SER A 882 -2.23 -5.63 -26.56
N PHE A 883 -2.40 -6.61 -25.67
CA PHE A 883 -1.63 -6.59 -24.44
C PHE A 883 -0.14 -6.74 -24.75
N ALA A 884 0.60 -5.70 -24.41
CA ALA A 884 2.03 -5.66 -24.58
C ALA A 884 2.63 -6.69 -23.61
N TRP A 885 3.38 -7.62 -24.20
CA TRP A 885 4.21 -8.58 -23.49
C TRP A 885 5.08 -7.85 -22.46
N THR A 886 5.19 -8.41 -21.24
CA THR A 886 6.08 -7.92 -20.16
C THR A 886 7.30 -8.84 -19.96
N PRO A 887 8.01 -9.30 -21.02
CA PRO A 887 9.11 -10.23 -20.83
C PRO A 887 10.21 -9.57 -19.98
N LYS A 888 10.84 -10.35 -19.10
CA LYS A 888 11.91 -9.88 -18.19
C LYS A 888 11.41 -8.92 -17.11
N LEU A 889 10.11 -8.84 -16.85
CA LEU A 889 9.61 -8.10 -15.71
C LEU A 889 9.83 -8.92 -14.44
N THR A 890 10.94 -8.63 -13.75
CA THR A 890 11.16 -9.22 -12.43
C THR A 890 10.22 -8.62 -11.39
N VAL A 891 9.60 -9.49 -10.59
CA VAL A 891 8.72 -9.12 -9.47
C VAL A 891 9.40 -9.35 -8.12
N THR A 892 10.73 -9.28 -8.08
CA THR A 892 11.49 -9.29 -6.81
C THR A 892 11.17 -8.04 -5.99
N ALA A 893 11.14 -8.14 -4.66
CA ALA A 893 10.77 -7.05 -3.76
C ALA A 893 11.62 -5.78 -3.94
N ASN A 894 12.92 -5.93 -4.24
CA ASN A 894 13.83 -4.83 -4.51
C ASN A 894 13.62 -4.12 -5.87
N SER A 895 12.72 -4.65 -6.70
CA SER A 895 12.25 -4.05 -7.96
C SER A 895 10.78 -3.68 -7.88
N LEU A 896 9.93 -4.67 -7.58
CA LEU A 896 8.49 -4.57 -7.54
C LEU A 896 8.01 -3.43 -6.65
N PHE A 897 8.47 -3.37 -5.40
CA PHE A 897 7.97 -2.36 -4.46
C PHE A 897 8.41 -0.95 -4.86
N HIS A 898 9.59 -0.79 -5.43
CA HIS A 898 10.01 0.50 -5.98
C HIS A 898 9.17 0.91 -7.19
N LYS A 899 8.94 -0.01 -8.14
CA LYS A 899 8.09 0.26 -9.31
C LYS A 899 6.66 0.63 -8.92
N LEU A 900 6.04 -0.15 -8.03
CA LEU A 900 4.68 0.11 -7.55
C LEU A 900 4.56 1.51 -6.95
N HIS A 901 5.49 1.89 -6.08
CA HIS A 901 5.47 3.19 -5.42
C HIS A 901 5.92 4.35 -6.30
N HIS A 902 6.73 4.09 -7.32
CA HIS A 902 7.06 5.11 -8.33
C HIS A 902 5.87 5.32 -9.29
N GLY A 903 5.13 4.26 -9.63
CA GLY A 903 3.82 4.26 -10.25
C GLY A 903 3.67 5.30 -11.36
N LYS A 904 2.82 6.30 -11.15
CA LYS A 904 2.55 7.43 -12.07
C LYS A 904 3.78 8.25 -12.47
N SER A 905 4.88 8.16 -11.71
CA SER A 905 6.15 8.84 -12.02
C SER A 905 7.07 8.02 -12.94
N LEU A 906 6.75 6.75 -13.21
CA LEU A 906 7.49 5.92 -14.17
C LEU A 906 7.31 6.46 -15.59
N ALA A 907 8.40 6.53 -16.35
CA ALA A 907 8.38 6.98 -17.73
C ALA A 907 7.65 6.00 -18.66
N LYS A 908 7.61 4.70 -18.31
CA LYS A 908 7.01 3.63 -19.11
C LYS A 908 5.73 3.04 -18.50
N GLY A 909 5.32 3.53 -17.33
CA GLY A 909 4.26 2.92 -16.54
C GLY A 909 4.65 1.55 -15.96
N LEU A 910 3.74 0.95 -15.21
CA LEU A 910 3.87 -0.38 -14.64
C LEU A 910 2.63 -1.22 -14.94
N LYS A 911 2.88 -2.36 -15.56
CA LYS A 911 1.89 -3.42 -15.77
C LYS A 911 2.48 -4.71 -15.26
N ILE A 912 1.70 -5.45 -14.48
CA ILE A 912 2.09 -6.77 -13.95
C ILE A 912 1.00 -7.74 -14.35
N VAL A 913 1.38 -8.83 -14.99
CA VAL A 913 0.43 -9.87 -15.35
C VAL A 913 0.41 -10.92 -14.25
N GLY A 914 -0.74 -11.08 -13.63
CA GLY A 914 -0.90 -11.87 -12.41
C GLY A 914 -2.07 -12.85 -12.49
N PHE A 915 -3.00 -12.69 -11.55
CA PHE A 915 -4.16 -13.57 -11.37
C PHE A 915 -5.01 -13.69 -12.65
N ALA A 916 -5.45 -14.91 -12.98
CA ALA A 916 -6.26 -15.24 -14.16
C ALA A 916 -5.70 -14.70 -15.52
N ASN A 917 -4.39 -14.44 -15.59
CA ASN A 917 -3.71 -13.83 -16.74
C ASN A 917 -4.19 -12.41 -17.09
N PHE A 918 -4.84 -11.71 -16.14
CA PHE A 918 -5.22 -10.32 -16.32
C PHE A 918 -4.03 -9.39 -16.00
N PRO A 919 -3.79 -8.38 -16.85
CA PRO A 919 -2.81 -7.33 -16.55
C PRO A 919 -3.38 -6.38 -15.49
N ALA A 920 -2.71 -6.30 -14.34
CA ALA A 920 -2.91 -5.23 -13.38
C ALA A 920 -2.06 -4.02 -13.80
N ILE A 921 -2.69 -2.86 -13.89
CA ILE A 921 -2.05 -1.58 -14.27
C ILE A 921 -1.89 -0.75 -13.00
N PHE A 922 -0.72 -0.12 -12.84
CA PHE A 922 -0.37 0.67 -11.65
C PHE A 922 0.14 2.07 -12.03
N ASP A 923 -0.24 2.54 -13.21
CA ASP A 923 0.15 3.84 -13.78
C ASP A 923 -0.44 5.04 -13.01
N ASP A 924 -1.43 4.77 -12.16
CA ASP A 924 -2.16 5.70 -11.31
C ASP A 924 -1.67 5.70 -9.85
N VAL A 925 -0.88 4.70 -9.44
CA VAL A 925 -0.34 4.64 -8.07
C VAL A 925 0.57 5.82 -7.81
N VAL A 926 0.31 6.52 -6.72
CA VAL A 926 1.09 7.67 -6.25
C VAL A 926 1.70 7.38 -4.89
N TRP A 927 2.80 8.07 -4.59
CA TRP A 927 3.48 8.00 -3.31
C TRP A 927 2.99 9.12 -2.37
N PRO A 928 2.28 8.81 -1.27
CA PRO A 928 1.71 9.83 -0.38
C PRO A 928 2.74 10.69 0.39
N PRO A 929 3.89 10.14 0.87
CA PRO A 929 4.84 10.94 1.64
C PRO A 929 5.45 12.14 0.91
N LEU A 930 5.42 13.29 1.60
CA LEU A 930 6.01 14.57 1.21
C LEU A 930 7.14 14.94 2.19
N PRO A 931 8.09 15.82 1.82
CA PRO A 931 8.27 16.49 0.54
C PRO A 931 9.03 15.68 -0.54
N ARG A 932 9.71 14.58 -0.23
CA ARG A 932 10.70 13.96 -1.16
C ARG A 932 10.21 12.77 -1.97
N ARG A 933 8.90 12.59 -2.12
CA ARG A 933 8.28 11.47 -2.84
C ARG A 933 9.00 10.14 -2.55
N THR A 934 9.22 9.30 -3.56
CA THR A 934 9.91 7.99 -3.46
C THR A 934 11.40 8.08 -3.10
N GLY A 935 11.99 9.28 -2.95
CA GLY A 935 13.37 9.48 -2.52
C GLY A 935 13.62 9.34 -1.02
N HIS A 936 12.56 9.23 -0.20
CA HIS A 936 12.69 9.02 1.25
C HIS A 936 12.96 7.54 1.61
N CYS A 937 14.17 7.04 1.33
CA CYS A 937 14.51 5.62 1.56
C CYS A 937 14.27 5.14 3.00
N THR A 938 14.44 6.01 3.99
CA THR A 938 14.25 5.70 5.43
C THR A 938 12.80 5.50 5.83
N VAL A 939 11.82 5.79 4.95
CA VAL A 939 10.41 5.45 5.19
C VAL A 939 10.25 3.93 5.24
N CYS A 940 10.98 3.18 4.41
CA CYS A 940 10.91 1.72 4.39
C CYS A 940 12.14 1.07 5.02
N HIS A 941 13.34 1.57 4.71
CA HIS A 941 14.59 0.95 5.12
C HIS A 941 14.97 1.28 6.57
N THR A 942 15.26 0.25 7.35
CA THR A 942 15.71 0.35 8.75
C THR A 942 17.23 0.33 8.90
N THR A 943 17.95 0.11 7.80
CA THR A 943 19.42 0.05 7.74
C THR A 943 19.95 0.88 6.57
N ASP A 944 21.27 1.06 6.50
CA ASP A 944 21.94 1.77 5.40
C ASP A 944 22.07 0.94 4.11
N ALA A 945 21.43 -0.23 4.01
CA ALA A 945 21.49 -1.11 2.84
C ALA A 945 20.97 -0.46 1.54
N TRP A 946 20.15 0.60 1.63
CA TRP A 946 19.71 1.38 0.46
C TRP A 946 20.82 2.25 -0.15
N LYS A 947 21.91 2.54 0.60
CA LYS A 947 23.05 3.33 0.09
C LYS A 947 23.89 2.54 -0.91
N SER A 948 23.90 1.21 -0.79
CA SER A 948 24.60 0.31 -1.71
C SER A 948 23.92 -1.06 -1.72
N PRO A 949 23.34 -1.49 -2.85
CA PRO A 949 22.78 -2.82 -3.00
C PRO A 949 23.81 -3.91 -2.67
N VAL A 950 23.37 -4.96 -1.97
CA VAL A 950 24.21 -6.10 -1.55
C VAL A 950 24.22 -7.17 -2.64
N SER A 951 25.37 -7.83 -2.85
CA SER A 951 25.49 -8.98 -3.77
C SER A 951 24.55 -10.12 -3.38
N ARG A 952 24.03 -10.82 -4.40
CA ARG A 952 23.20 -12.03 -4.26
C ARG A 952 23.82 -13.22 -5.01
N ASP A 953 25.15 -13.20 -5.16
CA ASP A 953 25.90 -14.24 -5.82
C ASP A 953 25.85 -15.55 -5.02
N HIS A 954 25.79 -16.67 -5.74
CA HIS A 954 25.98 -17.98 -5.13
C HIS A 954 27.41 -18.08 -4.58
N PRO A 955 27.63 -18.48 -3.32
CA PRO A 955 28.95 -18.40 -2.69
C PRO A 955 30.02 -19.27 -3.36
N THR A 956 29.63 -20.37 -4.01
CA THR A 956 30.56 -21.37 -4.57
C THR A 956 30.39 -21.68 -6.05
N GLU A 957 29.28 -21.24 -6.67
CA GLU A 957 28.88 -21.67 -8.02
C GLU A 957 28.39 -20.48 -8.86
N GLN A 958 28.95 -19.29 -8.63
CA GLN A 958 28.65 -18.09 -9.44
C GLN A 958 29.65 -17.94 -10.59
N ASN A 959 29.16 -17.94 -11.84
CA ASN A 959 30.04 -17.73 -12.99
C ASN A 959 30.09 -16.26 -13.44
N LYS A 960 29.00 -15.51 -13.23
CA LYS A 960 28.88 -14.08 -13.58
C LYS A 960 28.31 -13.30 -12.41
N PRO A 961 28.80 -12.10 -12.08
CA PRO A 961 28.27 -11.33 -10.96
C PRO A 961 26.80 -10.93 -11.15
N THR A 962 26.07 -10.83 -10.04
CA THR A 962 24.71 -10.32 -10.00
C THR A 962 24.69 -8.81 -10.26
N ARG A 963 23.79 -8.35 -11.13
CA ARG A 963 23.59 -6.95 -11.52
C ARG A 963 22.70 -6.20 -10.51
N VAL A 964 23.22 -6.01 -9.31
CA VAL A 964 22.46 -5.51 -8.16
C VAL A 964 22.05 -4.04 -8.28
N TRP A 965 22.83 -3.21 -8.96
CA TRP A 965 22.52 -1.79 -9.17
C TRP A 965 21.47 -1.61 -10.26
N ARG A 966 21.66 -2.24 -11.43
CA ARG A 966 20.76 -2.16 -12.58
C ARG A 966 19.34 -2.54 -12.20
N ASN A 967 19.16 -3.64 -11.49
CA ASN A 967 17.83 -4.09 -11.10
C ASN A 967 17.11 -3.02 -10.26
N VAL A 968 17.74 -2.57 -9.17
CA VAL A 968 17.12 -1.64 -8.22
C VAL A 968 16.97 -0.23 -8.82
N CYS A 969 18.00 0.32 -9.47
CA CYS A 969 17.95 1.69 -9.99
C CYS A 969 16.98 1.81 -11.18
N ASN A 970 16.91 0.82 -12.07
CA ASN A 970 15.97 0.81 -13.20
C ASN A 970 14.51 0.58 -12.76
N SER A 971 14.28 0.37 -11.46
CA SER A 971 12.93 0.23 -10.90
C SER A 971 12.23 1.57 -10.72
N CYS A 972 12.99 2.65 -10.51
CA CYS A 972 12.45 4.02 -10.49
C CYS A 972 12.96 4.86 -11.68
N HIS A 973 14.14 4.56 -12.21
CA HIS A 973 14.74 5.27 -13.34
C HIS A 973 14.60 4.48 -14.63
N ASP A 974 13.39 4.42 -15.17
CA ASP A 974 13.00 3.55 -16.29
C ASP A 974 12.97 4.23 -17.67
N SER A 975 13.29 5.53 -17.74
CA SER A 975 13.38 6.27 -19.01
C SER A 975 14.44 5.66 -19.93
N ASP A 976 14.30 5.88 -21.24
CA ASP A 976 15.26 5.33 -22.22
C ASP A 976 16.68 5.86 -22.01
N ALA A 977 16.83 7.14 -21.63
CA ALA A 977 18.12 7.73 -21.30
C ALA A 977 18.74 7.11 -20.04
N ALA A 978 17.95 6.87 -18.99
CA ALA A 978 18.41 6.21 -17.78
C ALA A 978 18.80 4.75 -18.05
N THR A 979 17.96 4.03 -18.79
CA THR A 979 18.23 2.65 -19.21
C THR A 979 19.52 2.56 -20.01
N ALA A 980 19.74 3.46 -20.97
CA ALA A 980 20.96 3.53 -21.76
C ALA A 980 22.19 3.83 -20.89
N HIS A 981 22.08 4.77 -19.96
CA HIS A 981 23.14 5.07 -19.00
C HIS A 981 23.51 3.84 -18.17
N ILE A 982 22.53 3.15 -17.58
CA ILE A 982 22.74 1.92 -16.78
C ILE A 982 23.41 0.82 -17.62
N ASN A 983 22.95 0.62 -18.86
CA ASN A 983 23.54 -0.37 -19.77
C ASN A 983 25.00 -0.02 -20.12
N LEU A 984 25.34 1.27 -20.30
CA LEU A 984 26.74 1.68 -20.53
C LEU A 984 27.65 1.45 -19.32
N GLN A 985 27.08 1.40 -18.11
CA GLN A 985 27.84 1.10 -16.88
C GLN A 985 27.88 -0.39 -16.53
N THR A 986 27.29 -1.25 -17.38
CA THR A 986 27.25 -2.70 -17.19
C THR A 986 27.96 -3.39 -18.37
N ASP A 987 29.01 -4.17 -18.10
CA ASP A 987 29.71 -4.88 -19.16
C ASP A 987 28.97 -6.17 -19.61
N SER A 988 29.48 -6.83 -20.66
CA SER A 988 28.90 -8.08 -21.17
C SER A 988 29.03 -9.28 -20.21
N LEU A 989 29.92 -9.20 -19.22
CA LEU A 989 30.10 -10.21 -18.17
C LEU A 989 29.15 -9.97 -16.99
N GLY A 990 28.50 -8.80 -16.92
CA GLY A 990 27.59 -8.41 -15.86
C GLY A 990 28.23 -7.54 -14.77
N ASN A 991 29.50 -7.14 -14.92
CA ASN A 991 30.14 -6.24 -13.96
C ASN A 991 29.53 -4.84 -14.06
N GLU A 992 29.22 -4.23 -12.91
CA GLU A 992 28.65 -2.89 -12.82
C GLU A 992 29.68 -1.90 -12.27
N SER A 993 29.78 -0.73 -12.90
CA SER A 993 30.67 0.36 -12.49
C SER A 993 29.95 1.51 -11.76
N CYS A 994 28.66 1.33 -11.45
CA CYS A 994 27.77 2.32 -10.84
C CYS A 994 28.34 2.90 -9.52
N SER A 995 28.99 2.07 -8.70
CA SER A 995 29.54 2.46 -7.40
C SER A 995 30.69 3.48 -7.47
N LEU A 996 31.35 3.63 -8.63
CA LEU A 996 32.39 4.64 -8.85
C LEU A 996 31.84 6.06 -8.72
N CYS A 997 30.59 6.28 -9.15
CA CYS A 997 29.90 7.56 -9.12
C CYS A 997 28.82 7.65 -8.03
N HIS A 998 28.09 6.55 -7.81
CA HIS A 998 26.92 6.51 -6.92
C HIS A 998 27.15 5.81 -5.57
N GLY A 999 28.36 5.28 -5.33
CA GLY A 999 28.71 4.68 -4.05
C GLY A 999 28.76 5.69 -2.90
N ALA A 1000 28.74 5.18 -1.66
CA ALA A 1000 28.84 6.01 -0.46
C ALA A 1000 30.09 6.91 -0.48
N GLY A 1001 29.95 8.16 -0.03
CA GLY A 1001 31.03 9.16 0.00
C GLY A 1001 31.35 9.81 -1.35
N ARG A 1002 30.69 9.43 -2.45
CA ARG A 1002 30.81 10.11 -3.75
C ARG A 1002 29.93 11.35 -3.82
N GLN A 1003 30.29 12.31 -4.69
CA GLN A 1003 29.48 13.52 -4.91
C GLN A 1003 28.06 13.20 -5.40
N GLN A 1004 27.91 12.14 -6.19
CA GLN A 1004 26.62 11.65 -6.71
C GLN A 1004 26.15 10.38 -5.98
N ALA A 1005 26.58 10.17 -4.73
CA ALA A 1005 26.10 9.06 -3.91
C ALA A 1005 24.56 9.00 -3.88
N VAL A 1006 23.99 7.79 -3.82
CA VAL A 1006 22.53 7.57 -3.75
C VAL A 1006 21.87 8.49 -2.70
N GLU A 1007 22.45 8.55 -1.50
CA GLU A 1007 21.99 9.41 -0.41
C GLU A 1007 21.96 10.90 -0.77
N ASN A 1008 22.96 11.39 -1.51
CA ASN A 1008 23.02 12.79 -1.88
C ASN A 1008 22.01 13.11 -3.00
N MET A 1009 21.85 12.20 -3.97
CA MET A 1009 20.96 12.43 -5.11
C MET A 1009 19.48 12.38 -4.72
N HIS A 1010 19.10 11.50 -3.78
CA HIS A 1010 17.72 11.41 -3.30
C HIS A 1010 17.39 12.41 -2.18
N LYS A 1011 18.39 13.13 -1.64
CA LYS A 1011 18.17 14.33 -0.79
C LYS A 1011 17.85 15.59 -1.58
N LYS A 1012 18.19 15.67 -2.88
CA LYS A 1012 18.05 16.89 -3.71
C LYS A 1012 16.61 17.36 -3.96
N THR A 1013 15.61 16.53 -3.68
CA THR A 1013 14.19 16.79 -3.96
C THR A 1013 13.45 17.47 -2.78
N LYS A 1014 14.09 18.45 -2.13
CA LYS A 1014 13.60 19.13 -0.92
C LYS A 1014 12.29 19.90 -1.06
#